data_AF-A0A8C5R578-F1
#
_entry.id   AF-A0A8C5R578-F1
#
_cell.length_a   1.000
_cell.length_b   1.000
_cell.length_c   1.000
_cell.angle_alpha   90.00
_cell.angle_beta   90.00
_cell.angle_gamma   90.00
#
_symmetry.space_group_name_H-M   'P 1'
#
loop_
_entity.id
_entity.type
_entity.pdbx_description
1 polymer ?
#
loop_
_entity_poly.entity_id
_entity_poly.type
_entity_poly.pdbx_seq_one_letter_code
_entity_poly.pdbx_strand_id
1 'polypeptide(L)'
;MDKLILLFFLLGVIGPGGGTIFFVGLPNTSSVMENKPAGTTVFTFSLSTNSSVKSGFPLIINTSPLTKAFFIVSATPHYSVVTSGNPTLDYETVPNSFDLQIYVEDTTGATDLQILTVQIIDVNEPPVFQDNLANQDLVLYIAERTPIGLIYQVQVSDPDNPTSQLTFSLTPASAPFFVSGTGTISSSKVFDYETDPHSYRLMVTVKDLPGLSINGTIIVSITNINDETPYFTTTTTTYSIPEEQRPGTIVANITASDPDADSFLSTLLYSINPPSVYFTIDQLTGVIRIAMTIDREADPFRTNPNIKLEITVKDSPSGGNMNSTFITFTIQDINDNPPTCTQYAFSVHVPETEASNTQILNLSQFCNDIDVDSPNNLFNFSGLSGLGSNQRFQLNPSGTGSIVLIGSLDFEDPNNIAVGNEYSLTVVVQDIASPYFTKNLYVYVKTIPVNEFPPVFNSSSYVFNVSELSPPSSKIGQVYATDKDYPYTGITYSIATGGSTLGNPSIFLIDPSTGSLQLAAYADYETTPKYILTVQATDLGVTSFTSTVSVTVNILEANDEKPICLPNAYTLSVPVDQAIGTNIQNFKLTCTDRDSSPSSFTYSFNSGNINNHFTFSPTAGTNITSLVLATPFDYSGGRDTTWNYNLRVYITDGNLVPPGSVTVIQTGTVSLYINVYIPGLTTTITTTTPEVIYNIANKNTYSAVAWYIPFVITLGCLLLLGFLGYLTYLLIKHCRCRTAPKPDKEPLKEES
;
A
#
# COMPACT_ATOMS: atom_id res chain seq x y z
N MET A 1 112.36 11.18 46.48
CA MET A 1 112.49 12.19 47.55
C MET A 1 111.63 11.68 48.68
N ASP A 2 112.12 10.97 49.69
CA ASP A 2 113.36 11.13 50.45
C ASP A 2 114.27 9.89 50.47
N LYS A 3 115.55 10.15 50.78
CA LYS A 3 116.65 9.20 51.01
C LYS A 3 117.32 8.59 49.78
N LEU A 4 117.87 9.51 48.97
CA LEU A 4 119.22 9.39 48.45
C LEU A 4 120.18 9.36 49.67
N ILE A 5 120.79 8.21 49.99
CA ILE A 5 122.06 8.03 50.73
C ILE A 5 122.40 6.53 50.62
N LEU A 6 123.69 6.24 50.38
CA LEU A 6 124.33 4.92 50.34
C LEU A 6 124.48 4.21 48.97
N LEU A 7 125.06 4.90 47.98
CA LEU A 7 125.86 4.24 46.94
C LEU A 7 127.22 4.92 46.78
N PHE A 8 127.92 5.09 47.90
CA PHE A 8 129.34 5.42 47.99
C PHE A 8 129.83 4.85 49.33
N PHE A 9 129.98 3.52 49.41
CA PHE A 9 130.82 2.79 50.37
C PHE A 9 130.76 1.28 50.07
N LEU A 10 131.46 0.85 49.02
CA LEU A 10 132.06 -0.49 48.94
C LEU A 10 133.41 -0.39 48.20
N LEU A 11 134.15 0.66 48.54
CA LEU A 11 135.60 0.71 48.44
C LEU A 11 136.07 0.80 49.89
N GLY A 12 136.50 -0.32 50.44
CA GLY A 12 136.85 -0.39 51.84
C GLY A 12 137.46 -1.72 52.24
N VAL A 13 138.78 -1.79 52.13
CA VAL A 13 139.63 -2.52 53.07
C VAL A 13 139.60 -4.05 52.91
N ILE A 14 140.53 -4.55 52.10
CA ILE A 14 141.22 -5.81 52.40
C ILE A 14 141.92 -5.61 53.74
N GLY A 15 141.19 -5.81 54.83
CA GLY A 15 141.75 -6.11 56.13
C GLY A 15 142.10 -7.60 56.15
N PRO A 16 143.16 -8.05 56.83
CA PRO A 16 143.54 -9.45 56.84
C PRO A 16 142.58 -10.23 57.74
N GLY A 17 141.37 -10.47 57.27
CA GLY A 17 140.48 -11.53 57.74
C GLY A 17 140.69 -12.73 56.84
N GLY A 18 141.20 -13.85 57.37
CA GLY A 18 141.55 -15.06 56.62
C GLY A 18 140.36 -15.87 56.09
N GLY A 19 139.24 -15.23 55.74
CA GLY A 19 138.04 -15.87 55.21
C GLY A 19 138.00 -15.88 53.67
N THR A 20 137.51 -16.96 53.09
CA THR A 20 137.13 -17.06 51.67
C THR A 20 135.70 -17.57 51.63
N ILE A 21 134.77 -16.84 51.00
CA ILE A 21 133.40 -17.32 50.72
C ILE A 21 133.17 -17.25 49.21
N PHE A 22 132.63 -18.33 48.63
CA PHE A 22 132.23 -18.36 47.22
C PHE A 22 131.03 -19.27 46.98
N PHE A 23 130.27 -18.99 45.94
CA PHE A 23 129.14 -19.81 45.52
C PHE A 23 129.60 -21.16 44.95
N VAL A 24 128.92 -22.24 45.33
CA VAL A 24 129.15 -23.59 44.82
C VAL A 24 127.88 -24.11 44.17
N GLY A 25 127.95 -24.30 42.86
CA GLY A 25 126.88 -24.89 42.05
C GLY A 25 125.81 -23.92 41.58
N LEU A 26 125.88 -22.61 41.90
CA LEU A 26 124.96 -21.60 41.36
C LEU A 26 125.28 -21.34 39.87
N PRO A 27 124.36 -21.64 38.94
CA PRO A 27 124.59 -21.47 37.51
C PRO A 27 124.40 -20.00 37.12
N ASN A 28 124.85 -19.66 35.91
CA ASN A 28 124.56 -18.36 35.31
C ASN A 28 123.09 -18.24 34.90
N THR A 29 122.45 -19.35 34.53
CA THR A 29 121.05 -19.40 34.08
C THR A 29 120.28 -20.53 34.75
N SER A 30 119.03 -20.28 35.06
CA SER A 30 118.04 -21.28 35.48
C SER A 30 116.68 -20.92 34.88
N SER A 31 115.70 -21.80 34.98
CA SER A 31 114.37 -21.57 34.43
C SER A 31 113.28 -22.01 35.38
N VAL A 32 112.15 -21.32 35.30
CA VAL A 32 110.92 -21.67 36.01
C VAL A 32 109.77 -21.48 35.04
N MET A 33 108.84 -22.44 35.04
CA MET A 33 107.58 -22.26 34.32
C MET A 33 106.80 -21.09 34.92
N GLU A 34 106.06 -20.37 34.10
CA GLU A 34 105.13 -19.36 34.56
C GLU A 34 103.96 -19.93 35.36
N ASN A 35 103.19 -19.05 36.00
CA ASN A 35 101.99 -19.33 36.79
C ASN A 35 102.17 -20.40 37.87
N LYS A 36 103.42 -20.67 38.26
CA LYS A 36 103.75 -21.56 39.37
C LYS A 36 103.44 -20.91 40.72
N PRO A 37 102.92 -21.69 41.68
CA PRO A 37 102.58 -21.16 43.00
C PRO A 37 103.83 -20.62 43.71
N ALA A 38 103.60 -19.71 44.67
CA ALA A 38 104.66 -19.22 45.55
C ALA A 38 105.36 -20.38 46.28
N GLY A 39 106.68 -20.26 46.45
CA GLY A 39 107.55 -21.29 47.02
C GLY A 39 108.11 -22.29 46.01
N THR A 40 107.82 -22.13 44.72
CA THR A 40 108.38 -23.00 43.66
C THR A 40 109.89 -22.77 43.58
N THR A 41 110.66 -23.85 43.70
CA THR A 41 112.13 -23.77 43.64
C THR A 41 112.60 -23.56 42.20
N VAL A 42 113.32 -22.46 41.98
CA VAL A 42 113.99 -22.14 40.72
C VAL A 42 115.32 -22.89 40.65
N PHE A 43 116.17 -22.72 41.67
CA PHE A 43 117.45 -23.41 41.74
C PHE A 43 117.94 -23.54 43.18
N THR A 44 118.72 -24.59 43.48
CA THR A 44 119.33 -24.81 44.79
C THR A 44 120.85 -24.81 44.68
N PHE A 45 121.52 -23.96 45.45
CA PHE A 45 122.97 -23.81 45.49
C PHE A 45 123.51 -23.99 46.91
N SER A 46 124.83 -24.03 47.04
CA SER A 46 125.52 -24.09 48.34
C SER A 46 126.62 -23.04 48.40
N LEU A 47 127.14 -22.78 49.60
CA LEU A 47 128.22 -21.84 49.82
C LEU A 47 129.42 -22.60 50.42
N SER A 48 130.61 -22.34 49.89
CA SER A 48 131.86 -22.84 50.48
C SER A 48 132.54 -21.70 51.22
N THR A 49 132.74 -21.86 52.52
CA THR A 49 133.44 -20.89 53.35
C THR A 49 134.19 -21.57 54.50
N ASN A 50 135.29 -20.94 54.92
CA ASN A 50 136.08 -21.35 56.08
C ASN A 50 135.51 -20.76 57.41
N SER A 51 134.41 -20.00 57.35
CA SER A 51 133.72 -19.38 58.49
C SER A 51 132.19 -19.56 58.39
N SER A 52 131.41 -19.12 59.38
CA SER A 52 129.94 -19.15 59.27
C SER A 52 129.40 -18.01 58.39
N VAL A 53 128.37 -18.29 57.58
CA VAL A 53 127.63 -17.29 56.79
C VAL A 53 126.92 -16.32 57.74
N LYS A 54 127.02 -15.02 57.47
CA LYS A 54 126.40 -13.98 58.30
C LYS A 54 124.88 -14.06 58.21
N SER A 55 124.20 -13.87 59.34
CA SER A 55 122.73 -13.91 59.41
C SER A 55 122.12 -12.87 58.45
N GLY A 56 121.11 -13.29 57.67
CA GLY A 56 120.49 -12.47 56.63
C GLY A 56 121.08 -12.64 55.22
N PHE A 57 122.16 -13.42 55.07
CA PHE A 57 122.76 -13.78 53.77
C PHE A 57 122.62 -15.28 53.50
N PRO A 58 122.61 -15.71 52.22
CA PRO A 58 122.63 -14.91 50.99
C PRO A 58 121.32 -14.16 50.73
N LEU A 59 121.41 -13.00 50.08
CA LEU A 59 120.33 -12.04 49.83
C LEU A 59 120.30 -11.70 48.34
N ILE A 60 119.09 -11.58 47.78
CA ILE A 60 118.89 -11.01 46.44
C ILE A 60 118.88 -9.48 46.56
N ILE A 61 119.80 -8.81 45.88
CA ILE A 61 119.78 -7.35 45.71
C ILE A 61 118.66 -7.03 44.73
N ASN A 62 117.52 -6.61 45.25
CA ASN A 62 116.35 -6.24 44.43
C ASN A 62 116.59 -4.91 43.72
N THR A 63 117.15 -4.98 42.51
CA THR A 63 117.41 -3.83 41.63
C THR A 63 116.13 -3.31 40.95
N SER A 64 115.05 -4.11 40.94
CA SER A 64 113.73 -3.75 40.39
C SER A 64 112.60 -4.25 41.30
N PRO A 65 111.45 -3.54 41.39
CA PRO A 65 110.27 -4.06 42.08
C PRO A 65 109.85 -5.46 41.63
N LEU A 66 110.09 -5.82 40.36
CA LEU A 66 109.74 -7.13 39.80
C LEU A 66 110.65 -8.26 40.29
N THR A 67 111.91 -7.98 40.68
CA THR A 67 112.81 -8.99 41.26
C THR A 67 112.35 -9.51 42.62
N LYS A 68 111.39 -8.83 43.27
CA LYS A 68 110.67 -9.33 44.45
C LYS A 68 109.80 -10.56 44.17
N ALA A 69 109.61 -10.92 42.90
CA ALA A 69 109.04 -12.21 42.50
C ALA A 69 109.88 -13.40 42.97
N PHE A 70 111.10 -13.18 43.46
CA PHE A 70 112.00 -14.22 43.97
C PHE A 70 112.50 -13.89 45.38
N PHE A 71 112.72 -14.93 46.17
CA PHE A 71 113.41 -14.83 47.46
C PHE A 71 114.24 -16.07 47.73
N ILE A 72 115.12 -16.01 48.73
CA ILE A 72 115.98 -17.13 49.10
C ILE A 72 115.44 -17.80 50.37
N VAL A 73 115.28 -19.12 50.31
CA VAL A 73 115.03 -19.97 51.48
C VAL A 73 116.33 -20.67 51.87
N SER A 74 116.63 -20.69 53.16
CA SER A 74 117.82 -21.35 53.70
C SER A 74 117.49 -22.70 54.34
N ALA A 75 118.26 -23.72 53.96
CA ALA A 75 118.24 -25.06 54.52
C ALA A 75 119.70 -25.56 54.61
N THR A 76 120.46 -24.98 55.54
CA THR A 76 121.92 -25.18 55.67
C THR A 76 122.32 -26.67 55.54
N PRO A 77 123.26 -27.03 54.65
CA PRO A 77 124.19 -26.15 53.91
C PRO A 77 123.67 -25.60 52.57
N HIS A 78 122.40 -25.85 52.22
CA HIS A 78 121.80 -25.46 50.94
C HIS A 78 120.94 -24.21 51.02
N TYR A 79 120.86 -23.49 49.91
CA TYR A 79 120.04 -22.31 49.72
C TYR A 79 119.28 -22.44 48.41
N SER A 80 118.00 -22.08 48.41
CA SER A 80 117.15 -22.20 47.22
C SER A 80 116.57 -20.84 46.87
N VAL A 81 116.73 -20.45 45.61
CA VAL A 81 115.94 -19.34 45.03
C VAL A 81 114.56 -19.90 44.75
N VAL A 82 113.53 -19.30 45.33
CA VAL A 82 112.13 -19.71 45.17
C VAL A 82 111.26 -18.53 44.75
N THR A 83 110.12 -18.80 44.11
CA THR A 83 109.16 -17.77 43.70
C THR A 83 108.39 -17.21 44.91
N SER A 84 108.11 -15.90 44.93
CA SER A 84 107.34 -15.25 46.00
C SER A 84 105.84 -15.19 45.72
N GLY A 85 105.44 -15.29 44.45
CA GLY A 85 104.07 -15.06 43.99
C GLY A 85 103.64 -13.59 43.97
N ASN A 86 104.55 -12.65 44.19
CA ASN A 86 104.25 -11.21 44.14
C ASN A 86 105.41 -10.39 43.49
N PRO A 87 105.26 -9.96 42.22
CA PRO A 87 104.14 -10.28 41.31
C PRO A 87 104.13 -11.76 40.90
N THR A 88 102.98 -12.26 40.42
CA THR A 88 102.91 -13.56 39.75
C THR A 88 103.79 -13.55 38.50
N LEU A 89 104.49 -14.65 38.25
CA LEU A 89 105.32 -14.81 37.07
C LEU A 89 104.42 -15.30 35.94
N ASP A 90 103.88 -14.37 35.17
CA ASP A 90 103.02 -14.58 34.00
C ASP A 90 103.82 -14.08 32.79
N TYR A 91 104.13 -14.99 31.86
CA TYR A 91 105.07 -14.79 30.76
C TYR A 91 104.60 -13.69 29.80
N GLU A 92 103.30 -13.52 29.66
CA GLU A 92 102.64 -12.55 28.78
C GLU A 92 102.67 -11.13 29.37
N THR A 93 102.68 -11.01 30.70
CA THR A 93 102.54 -9.71 31.39
C THR A 93 103.81 -9.22 32.08
N VAL A 94 104.78 -10.08 32.37
CA VAL A 94 106.07 -9.71 33.00
C VAL A 94 107.27 -10.03 32.10
N PRO A 95 108.46 -9.46 32.36
CA PRO A 95 109.64 -9.78 31.56
C PRO A 95 109.99 -11.28 31.58
N ASN A 96 110.29 -11.83 30.41
CA ASN A 96 110.55 -13.27 30.21
C ASN A 96 111.90 -13.72 30.80
N SER A 97 112.70 -12.78 31.33
CA SER A 97 113.92 -13.08 32.07
C SER A 97 114.20 -12.07 33.19
N PHE A 98 114.80 -12.57 34.28
CA PHE A 98 115.15 -11.78 35.46
C PHE A 98 116.61 -12.02 35.87
N ASP A 99 117.41 -10.97 35.95
CA ASP A 99 118.79 -11.05 36.46
C ASP A 99 118.81 -10.81 37.98
N LEU A 100 118.96 -11.88 38.74
CA LEU A 100 119.00 -11.85 40.21
C LEU A 100 120.44 -11.69 40.69
N GLN A 101 120.76 -10.54 41.26
CA GLN A 101 122.06 -10.28 41.89
C GLN A 101 122.08 -10.88 43.30
N ILE A 102 122.71 -12.05 43.47
CA ILE A 102 122.76 -12.77 44.75
C ILE A 102 124.08 -12.43 45.44
N TYR A 103 123.96 -11.76 46.58
CA TYR A 103 125.08 -11.29 47.38
C TYR A 103 125.20 -12.08 48.68
N VAL A 104 126.42 -12.42 49.07
CA VAL A 104 126.72 -13.16 50.29
C VAL A 104 127.87 -12.51 51.06
N GLU A 105 127.78 -12.56 52.39
CA GLU A 105 128.81 -12.10 53.31
C GLU A 105 129.01 -13.15 54.43
N ASP A 106 130.27 -13.41 54.81
CA ASP A 106 130.60 -14.27 55.94
C ASP A 106 130.81 -13.48 57.26
N THR A 107 130.90 -14.18 58.38
CA THR A 107 131.10 -13.54 59.71
C THR A 107 132.43 -12.82 59.88
N THR A 108 133.39 -12.98 58.96
CA THR A 108 134.69 -12.31 58.95
C THR A 108 134.73 -11.10 58.01
N GLY A 109 133.66 -10.88 57.24
CA GLY A 109 133.53 -9.78 56.28
C GLY A 109 133.97 -10.11 54.85
N ALA A 110 134.25 -11.39 54.52
CA ALA A 110 134.47 -11.80 53.13
C ALA A 110 133.15 -11.81 52.36
N THR A 111 133.16 -11.37 51.11
CA THR A 111 131.96 -11.18 50.29
C THR A 111 132.10 -11.80 48.91
N ASP A 112 131.00 -12.29 48.34
CA ASP A 112 130.91 -12.72 46.93
C ASP A 112 129.56 -12.27 46.33
N LEU A 113 129.53 -12.05 45.01
CA LEU A 113 128.35 -11.62 44.25
C LEU A 113 128.27 -12.38 42.94
N GLN A 114 127.18 -13.11 42.72
CA GLN A 114 126.91 -13.80 41.45
C GLN A 114 125.52 -13.45 40.93
N ILE A 115 125.39 -13.38 39.60
CA ILE A 115 124.11 -13.12 38.93
C ILE A 115 123.52 -14.45 38.47
N LEU A 116 122.28 -14.72 38.86
CA LEU A 116 121.45 -15.81 38.34
C LEU A 116 120.39 -15.20 37.41
N THR A 117 120.50 -15.47 36.11
CA THR A 117 119.45 -15.13 35.14
C THR A 117 118.37 -16.21 35.16
N VAL A 118 117.17 -15.87 35.64
CA VAL A 118 116.01 -16.76 35.63
C VAL A 118 115.20 -16.51 34.37
N GLN A 119 115.10 -17.53 33.51
CA GLN A 119 114.24 -17.51 32.33
C GLN A 119 112.84 -18.04 32.70
N ILE A 120 111.80 -17.30 32.33
CA ILE A 120 110.43 -17.77 32.46
C ILE A 120 110.12 -18.65 31.25
N ILE A 121 109.60 -19.86 31.50
CA ILE A 121 109.12 -20.76 30.45
C ILE A 121 107.62 -20.56 30.33
N ASP A 122 107.22 -20.15 29.14
CA ASP A 122 105.83 -20.07 28.65
C ASP A 122 105.13 -21.45 28.79
N VAL A 123 103.92 -21.44 29.33
CA VAL A 123 103.07 -22.63 29.52
C VAL A 123 101.69 -22.37 28.90
N ASN A 124 101.36 -23.17 27.88
CA ASN A 124 100.12 -23.03 27.13
C ASN A 124 98.86 -22.81 28.00
N GLU A 125 98.20 -21.68 27.78
CA GLU A 125 96.98 -21.25 28.43
C GLU A 125 95.76 -21.43 27.51
N PRO A 126 94.54 -21.65 28.07
CA PRO A 126 93.36 -21.73 27.22
C PRO A 126 93.06 -20.36 26.57
N PRO A 127 92.44 -20.33 25.37
CA PRO A 127 91.95 -19.10 24.78
C PRO A 127 90.98 -18.36 25.72
N VAL A 128 90.87 -17.04 25.57
CA VAL A 128 90.02 -16.18 26.40
C VAL A 128 89.07 -15.37 25.53
N PHE A 129 87.78 -15.40 25.86
CA PHE A 129 86.79 -14.53 25.21
C PHE A 129 87.09 -13.06 25.54
N GLN A 130 87.08 -12.22 24.52
CA GLN A 130 87.27 -10.76 24.64
C GLN A 130 85.93 -10.01 24.68
N ASP A 131 84.82 -10.74 24.64
CA ASP A 131 83.46 -10.23 24.63
C ASP A 131 82.66 -10.70 25.86
N ASN A 132 81.34 -10.50 25.82
CA ASN A 132 80.44 -10.84 26.92
C ASN A 132 80.38 -12.35 27.21
N LEU A 133 80.83 -13.22 26.31
CA LEU A 133 80.88 -14.67 26.54
C LEU A 133 81.86 -15.06 27.64
N ALA A 134 82.81 -14.18 27.99
CA ALA A 134 83.76 -14.42 29.07
C ALA A 134 83.08 -14.55 30.45
N ASN A 135 81.96 -13.84 30.65
CA ASN A 135 81.39 -13.63 31.97
C ASN A 135 79.91 -14.03 32.10
N GLN A 136 79.20 -14.25 30.98
CA GLN A 136 77.76 -14.55 30.99
C GLN A 136 77.26 -15.24 29.70
N ASP A 137 76.07 -15.83 29.78
CA ASP A 137 75.33 -16.30 28.60
C ASP A 137 74.98 -15.08 27.72
N LEU A 138 75.31 -15.14 26.42
CA LEU A 138 75.02 -14.08 25.46
C LEU A 138 73.65 -14.31 24.82
N VAL A 139 72.73 -13.35 24.96
CA VAL A 139 71.43 -13.39 24.29
C VAL A 139 71.46 -12.53 23.03
N LEU A 140 71.10 -13.13 21.90
CA LEU A 140 71.04 -12.48 20.59
C LEU A 140 69.59 -12.49 20.09
N TYR A 141 69.15 -11.39 19.51
CA TYR A 141 67.81 -11.26 18.95
C TYR A 141 67.90 -11.21 17.43
N ILE A 142 67.16 -12.10 16.76
CA ILE A 142 67.03 -12.13 15.30
C ILE A 142 65.55 -11.95 14.98
N ALA A 143 65.22 -10.92 14.21
CA ALA A 143 63.88 -10.81 13.64
C ALA A 143 63.65 -11.97 12.67
N GLU A 144 62.47 -12.59 12.70
CA GLU A 144 62.11 -13.53 11.65
C GLU A 144 62.15 -12.88 10.27
N ARG A 145 62.14 -13.70 9.21
CA ARG A 145 62.39 -13.26 7.82
C ARG A 145 63.74 -12.58 7.56
N THR A 146 64.59 -12.42 8.58
CA THR A 146 65.97 -11.96 8.38
C THR A 146 66.68 -12.92 7.42
N PRO A 147 67.27 -12.43 6.32
CA PRO A 147 67.97 -13.27 5.37
C PRO A 147 69.09 -14.06 6.04
N ILE A 148 69.40 -15.24 5.48
CA ILE A 148 70.53 -16.05 5.95
C ILE A 148 71.82 -15.22 5.96
N GLY A 149 72.60 -15.32 7.03
CA GLY A 149 73.81 -14.52 7.14
C GLY A 149 74.40 -14.46 8.54
N LEU A 150 75.35 -13.54 8.69
CA LEU A 150 76.08 -13.28 9.93
C LEU A 150 75.12 -12.87 11.05
N ILE A 151 75.26 -13.51 12.20
CA ILE A 151 74.54 -13.17 13.44
C ILE A 151 75.51 -12.60 14.47
N TYR A 152 76.65 -13.27 14.63
CA TYR A 152 77.61 -12.92 15.68
C TYR A 152 79.03 -13.26 15.27
N GLN A 153 79.97 -12.39 15.67
CA GLN A 153 81.40 -12.64 15.51
C GLN A 153 82.02 -12.84 16.88
N VAL A 154 82.46 -14.07 17.16
CA VAL A 154 83.12 -14.42 18.42
C VAL A 154 84.43 -13.65 18.52
N GLN A 155 84.59 -12.86 19.58
CA GLN A 155 85.85 -12.19 19.89
C GLN A 155 86.62 -13.04 20.88
N VAL A 156 87.76 -13.57 20.46
CA VAL A 156 88.60 -14.44 21.27
C VAL A 156 90.07 -14.15 20.96
N SER A 157 90.91 -14.27 21.98
CA SER A 157 92.36 -14.22 21.83
C SER A 157 93.00 -15.33 22.65
N ASP A 158 94.15 -15.79 22.19
CA ASP A 158 94.97 -16.76 22.90
C ASP A 158 96.13 -16.01 23.57
N PRO A 159 96.26 -16.08 24.90
CA PRO A 159 97.33 -15.39 25.64
C PRO A 159 98.73 -15.75 25.13
N ASP A 160 98.99 -17.02 24.85
CA ASP A 160 100.31 -17.53 24.45
C ASP A 160 100.74 -16.97 23.09
N ASN A 161 99.78 -16.81 22.18
CA ASN A 161 100.05 -16.28 20.85
C ASN A 161 98.81 -15.63 20.21
N PRO A 162 98.81 -14.30 20.00
CA PRO A 162 97.69 -13.60 19.38
C PRO A 162 97.45 -13.95 17.91
N THR A 163 98.31 -14.75 17.28
CA THR A 163 98.17 -15.26 15.90
C THR A 163 97.87 -16.76 15.83
N SER A 164 97.56 -17.40 16.97
CA SER A 164 97.30 -18.84 17.00
C SER A 164 96.10 -19.25 16.13
N GLN A 165 96.21 -20.42 15.51
CA GLN A 165 95.12 -20.97 14.69
C GLN A 165 94.09 -21.64 15.60
N LEU A 166 93.04 -20.89 15.95
CA LEU A 166 91.93 -21.36 16.78
C LEU A 166 90.92 -22.18 15.97
N THR A 167 90.32 -23.19 16.61
CA THR A 167 89.23 -23.99 16.04
C THR A 167 87.92 -23.72 16.76
N PHE A 168 86.86 -23.51 15.98
CA PHE A 168 85.53 -23.15 16.49
C PHE A 168 84.53 -24.27 16.20
N SER A 169 83.66 -24.55 17.17
CA SER A 169 82.55 -25.49 16.98
C SER A 169 81.31 -25.03 17.73
N LEU A 170 80.14 -25.44 17.24
CA LEU A 170 78.84 -25.17 17.84
C LEU A 170 78.14 -26.48 18.21
N THR A 171 77.49 -26.50 19.37
CA THR A 171 76.62 -27.60 19.80
C THR A 171 75.24 -27.10 20.22
N PRO A 172 74.14 -27.80 19.84
CA PRO A 172 74.11 -29.01 19.01
C PRO A 172 74.30 -28.69 17.51
N ALA A 173 75.00 -29.57 16.79
CA ALA A 173 75.26 -29.41 15.35
C ALA A 173 73.99 -29.51 14.47
N SER A 174 72.87 -30.00 15.04
CA SER A 174 71.56 -30.04 14.38
C SER A 174 70.84 -28.70 14.39
N ALA A 175 71.33 -27.70 15.14
CA ALA A 175 70.73 -26.38 15.13
C ALA A 175 70.95 -25.69 13.77
N PRO A 176 70.05 -24.79 13.34
CA PRO A 176 70.14 -24.09 12.05
C PRO A 176 71.19 -22.96 12.05
N PHE A 177 72.37 -23.23 12.64
CA PHE A 177 73.48 -22.30 12.78
C PHE A 177 74.79 -23.01 12.49
N PHE A 178 75.73 -22.28 11.91
CA PHE A 178 77.08 -22.78 11.68
C PHE A 178 78.11 -21.72 12.06
N VAL A 179 79.31 -22.18 12.41
CA VAL A 179 80.45 -21.31 12.72
C VAL A 179 81.53 -21.50 11.67
N SER A 180 82.08 -20.40 11.16
CA SER A 180 83.20 -20.42 10.23
C SER A 180 84.53 -20.70 10.95
N GLY A 181 85.59 -21.00 10.19
CA GLY A 181 86.94 -21.10 10.73
C GLY A 181 87.50 -19.79 11.33
N THR A 182 86.81 -18.66 11.12
CA THR A 182 87.16 -17.34 11.70
C THR A 182 86.30 -16.99 12.91
N GLY A 183 85.46 -17.90 13.42
CA GLY A 183 84.57 -17.64 14.56
C GLY A 183 83.30 -16.85 14.22
N THR A 184 82.95 -16.75 12.94
CA THR A 184 81.72 -16.10 12.46
C THR A 184 80.56 -17.07 12.58
N ILE A 185 79.57 -16.77 13.40
CA ILE A 185 78.33 -17.54 13.55
C ILE A 185 77.27 -16.96 12.61
N SER A 186 76.68 -17.83 11.79
CA SER A 186 75.67 -17.47 10.78
C SER A 186 74.45 -18.41 10.84
N SER A 187 73.29 -17.90 10.46
CA SER A 187 72.09 -18.72 10.25
C SER A 187 72.17 -19.51 8.95
N SER A 188 71.64 -20.73 8.93
CA SER A 188 71.47 -21.55 7.72
C SER A 188 70.04 -21.55 7.17
N LYS A 189 69.09 -20.95 7.92
CA LYS A 189 67.68 -20.88 7.58
C LYS A 189 67.15 -19.45 7.81
N VAL A 190 66.17 -19.05 7.00
CA VAL A 190 65.30 -17.89 7.29
C VAL A 190 64.22 -18.37 8.26
N PHE A 191 64.20 -17.82 9.47
CA PHE A 191 63.26 -18.20 10.52
C PHE A 191 61.87 -17.65 10.25
N ASP A 192 60.87 -18.41 10.67
CA ASP A 192 59.43 -18.12 10.67
C ASP A 192 58.96 -18.38 12.11
N TYR A 193 58.55 -17.33 12.83
CA TYR A 193 58.30 -17.38 14.26
C TYR A 193 57.12 -18.30 14.59
N GLU A 194 56.10 -18.31 13.74
CA GLU A 194 54.84 -19.05 13.93
C GLU A 194 55.04 -20.56 13.78
N THR A 195 56.06 -20.99 13.03
CA THR A 195 56.31 -22.42 12.76
C THR A 195 57.61 -22.95 13.34
N ASP A 196 58.61 -22.11 13.61
CA ASP A 196 59.90 -22.49 14.17
C ASP A 196 59.98 -22.32 15.70
N PRO A 197 60.94 -22.98 16.38
CA PRO A 197 61.24 -22.70 17.78
C PRO A 197 61.62 -21.23 18.02
N HIS A 198 60.98 -20.59 19.02
CA HIS A 198 61.22 -19.17 19.34
C HIS A 198 62.61 -18.89 19.94
N SER A 199 63.35 -19.93 20.36
CA SER A 199 64.73 -19.78 20.84
C SER A 199 65.59 -21.01 20.64
N TYR A 200 66.89 -20.78 20.46
CA TYR A 200 67.92 -21.80 20.32
C TYR A 200 69.06 -21.53 21.30
N ARG A 201 69.38 -22.53 22.13
CA ARG A 201 70.54 -22.49 23.03
C ARG A 201 71.71 -23.21 22.36
N LEU A 202 72.75 -22.46 22.02
CA LEU A 202 73.97 -22.91 21.38
C LEU A 202 75.13 -22.80 22.36
N MET A 203 76.02 -23.79 22.37
CA MET A 203 77.30 -23.70 23.07
C MET A 203 78.42 -23.60 22.04
N VAL A 204 79.15 -22.47 22.08
CA VAL A 204 80.35 -22.23 21.28
C VAL A 204 81.56 -22.73 22.03
N THR A 205 82.31 -23.63 21.41
CA THR A 205 83.58 -24.13 21.94
C THR A 205 84.70 -23.62 21.06
N VAL A 206 85.67 -22.92 21.67
CA VAL A 206 86.90 -22.47 21.03
C VAL A 206 88.06 -23.25 21.60
N LYS A 207 88.87 -23.84 20.72
CA LYS A 207 89.98 -24.71 21.10
C LYS A 207 91.27 -24.26 20.42
N ASP A 208 92.34 -24.17 21.20
CA ASP A 208 93.70 -23.89 20.71
C ASP A 208 94.31 -25.13 20.01
N LEU A 209 95.53 -24.98 19.49
CA LEU A 209 96.22 -26.07 18.79
C LEU A 209 96.66 -27.20 19.75
N PRO A 210 97.20 -26.93 20.96
CA PRO A 210 97.62 -27.98 21.90
C PRO A 210 96.46 -28.73 22.56
N GLY A 211 95.27 -28.13 22.54
CA GLY A 211 93.97 -28.73 22.76
C GLY A 211 93.20 -28.26 23.99
N LEU A 212 93.60 -27.17 24.66
CA LEU A 212 92.78 -26.52 25.67
C LEU A 212 91.63 -25.75 25.02
N SER A 213 90.51 -25.66 25.73
CA SER A 213 89.29 -25.07 25.17
C SER A 213 88.47 -24.31 26.20
N ILE A 214 87.78 -23.27 25.73
CA ILE A 214 86.77 -22.53 26.45
C ILE A 214 85.40 -22.70 25.81
N ASN A 215 84.35 -22.63 26.63
CA ASN A 215 82.97 -22.76 26.21
C ASN A 215 82.21 -21.48 26.58
N GLY A 216 81.42 -20.96 25.65
CA GLY A 216 80.46 -19.88 25.86
C GLY A 216 79.06 -20.31 25.46
N THR A 217 78.03 -19.82 26.15
CA THR A 217 76.64 -20.09 25.77
C THR A 217 76.06 -18.90 25.03
N ILE A 218 75.43 -19.17 23.89
CA ILE A 218 74.67 -18.20 23.10
C ILE A 218 73.21 -18.65 23.08
N ILE A 219 72.30 -17.77 23.44
CA ILE A 219 70.86 -17.97 23.30
C ILE A 219 70.38 -17.07 22.18
N VAL A 220 70.04 -17.67 21.04
CA VAL A 220 69.43 -16.96 19.91
C VAL A 220 67.92 -16.96 20.12
N SER A 221 67.34 -15.80 20.40
CA SER A 221 65.90 -15.59 20.48
C SER A 221 65.39 -15.05 19.14
N ILE A 222 64.41 -15.73 18.55
CA ILE A 222 63.70 -15.21 17.39
C ILE A 222 62.67 -14.22 17.90
N THR A 223 62.62 -13.04 17.28
CA THR A 223 61.60 -12.02 17.59
C THR A 223 60.58 -11.99 16.47
N ASN A 224 59.31 -12.16 16.83
CA ASN A 224 58.18 -12.05 15.92
C ASN A 224 58.14 -10.65 15.28
N ILE A 225 57.75 -10.58 14.01
CA ILE A 225 57.39 -9.34 13.32
C ILE A 225 55.95 -9.45 12.79
N ASN A 226 55.36 -8.32 12.39
CA ASN A 226 53.99 -8.31 11.87
C ASN A 226 53.96 -8.67 10.38
N ASP A 227 54.16 -9.94 10.04
CA ASP A 227 54.22 -10.43 8.66
C ASP A 227 53.06 -11.34 8.25
N GLU A 228 52.22 -11.77 9.19
CA GLU A 228 51.02 -12.51 8.87
C GLU A 228 49.80 -11.60 8.74
N THR A 229 48.82 -12.04 7.95
CA THR A 229 47.59 -11.26 7.70
C THR A 229 46.46 -11.81 8.54
N PRO A 230 45.70 -10.97 9.28
CA PRO A 230 44.57 -11.44 10.06
C PRO A 230 43.49 -12.06 9.17
N TYR A 231 42.80 -13.08 9.69
CA TYR A 231 41.72 -13.76 8.97
C TYR A 231 40.46 -13.90 9.82
N PHE A 232 39.30 -13.77 9.18
CA PHE A 232 38.03 -13.94 9.87
C PHE A 232 37.79 -15.42 10.22
N THR A 233 37.45 -15.67 11.49
CA THR A 233 37.01 -16.98 11.98
C THR A 233 35.50 -17.12 11.95
N THR A 234 34.78 -16.01 11.81
CA THR A 234 33.32 -16.00 11.61
C THR A 234 32.95 -16.62 10.26
N THR A 235 32.08 -17.63 10.30
CA THR A 235 31.56 -18.32 9.10
C THR A 235 30.21 -17.76 8.63
N THR A 236 29.44 -17.14 9.54
CA THR A 236 28.13 -16.56 9.23
C THR A 236 28.28 -15.24 8.48
N THR A 237 27.80 -15.20 7.24
CA THR A 237 27.84 -14.02 6.37
C THR A 237 26.49 -13.33 6.20
N THR A 238 25.41 -13.95 6.68
CA THR A 238 24.04 -13.42 6.58
C THR A 238 23.35 -13.44 7.93
N TYR A 239 22.72 -12.34 8.29
CA TYR A 239 21.96 -12.18 9.53
C TYR A 239 20.57 -11.65 9.20
N SER A 240 19.54 -12.18 9.84
CA SER A 240 18.20 -11.63 9.75
C SER A 240 17.87 -10.90 11.05
N ILE A 241 17.46 -9.64 10.93
CA ILE A 241 17.08 -8.82 12.07
C ILE A 241 15.70 -8.24 11.82
N PRO A 242 14.79 -8.27 12.81
CA PRO A 242 13.57 -7.48 12.72
C PRO A 242 13.91 -6.01 12.58
N GLU A 243 13.04 -5.25 11.93
CA GLU A 243 13.10 -3.79 11.94
C GLU A 243 12.79 -3.21 13.33
N GLU A 244 12.81 -1.88 13.43
CA GLU A 244 12.48 -1.12 14.65
C GLU A 244 13.30 -1.50 15.90
N GLN A 245 14.45 -2.14 15.68
CA GLN A 245 15.39 -2.44 16.75
C GLN A 245 15.99 -1.16 17.31
N ARG A 246 16.02 -1.08 18.64
CA ARG A 246 16.53 0.10 19.33
C ARG A 246 18.02 0.31 19.06
N PRO A 247 18.48 1.56 18.89
CA PRO A 247 19.91 1.86 18.84
C PRO A 247 20.65 1.29 20.05
N GLY A 248 21.80 0.67 19.80
CA GLY A 248 22.62 -0.05 20.77
C GLY A 248 22.39 -1.57 20.83
N THR A 249 21.32 -2.08 20.21
CA THR A 249 21.02 -3.52 20.13
C THR A 249 22.13 -4.26 19.38
N ILE A 250 22.61 -5.38 19.94
CA ILE A 250 23.66 -6.23 19.33
C ILE A 250 23.01 -7.14 18.29
N VAL A 251 23.56 -7.17 17.08
CA VAL A 251 23.00 -7.93 15.96
C VAL A 251 23.94 -8.98 15.39
N ALA A 252 25.25 -8.80 15.56
CA ALA A 252 26.25 -9.78 15.16
C ALA A 252 27.50 -9.65 16.01
N ASN A 253 28.29 -10.71 16.06
CA ASN A 253 29.61 -10.72 16.67
C ASN A 253 30.62 -11.26 15.65
N ILE A 254 31.51 -10.40 15.16
CA ILE A 254 32.50 -10.74 14.14
C ILE A 254 33.83 -11.02 14.81
N THR A 255 34.38 -12.19 14.53
CA THR A 255 35.61 -12.70 15.11
C THR A 255 36.65 -12.93 14.02
N ALA A 256 37.90 -12.66 14.37
CA ALA A 256 39.07 -12.88 13.53
C ALA A 256 40.23 -13.37 14.41
N SER A 257 41.24 -13.93 13.77
CA SER A 257 42.48 -14.36 14.41
C SER A 257 43.67 -13.89 13.59
N ASP A 258 44.77 -13.65 14.27
CA ASP A 258 46.05 -13.33 13.66
C ASP A 258 47.08 -14.39 14.10
N PRO A 259 47.86 -14.99 13.18
CA PRO A 259 48.98 -15.83 13.56
C PRO A 259 50.03 -15.11 14.41
N ASP A 260 50.20 -13.79 14.28
CA ASP A 260 51.19 -12.98 15.02
C ASP A 260 50.79 -12.74 16.50
N ALA A 261 49.63 -13.26 16.93
CA ALA A 261 48.94 -12.91 18.19
C ALA A 261 49.59 -13.42 19.48
N ASP A 262 50.67 -14.21 19.42
CA ASP A 262 51.44 -14.61 20.61
C ASP A 262 52.29 -13.45 21.19
N SER A 263 52.22 -12.26 20.60
CA SER A 263 52.93 -11.04 21.02
C SER A 263 52.02 -9.81 21.13
N PHE A 264 52.49 -8.74 21.79
CA PHE A 264 51.79 -7.43 21.86
C PHE A 264 51.66 -6.72 20.49
N LEU A 265 52.09 -7.34 19.40
CA LEU A 265 52.17 -6.74 18.06
C LEU A 265 50.86 -6.82 17.27
N SER A 266 49.99 -7.81 17.53
CA SER A 266 48.68 -7.91 16.88
C SER A 266 47.55 -7.48 17.82
N THR A 267 47.04 -6.27 17.61
CA THR A 267 45.75 -5.83 18.17
C THR A 267 44.74 -5.78 17.04
N LEU A 268 43.81 -6.71 17.02
CA LEU A 268 42.76 -6.75 16.01
C LEU A 268 41.83 -5.54 16.14
N LEU A 269 41.81 -4.72 15.10
CA LEU A 269 40.98 -3.52 14.96
C LEU A 269 39.94 -3.76 13.87
N TYR A 270 38.67 -3.82 14.27
CA TYR A 270 37.53 -4.00 13.39
C TYR A 270 36.98 -2.66 12.91
N SER A 271 36.55 -2.60 11.65
CA SER A 271 35.93 -1.41 11.07
C SER A 271 34.92 -1.79 9.98
N ILE A 272 33.95 -0.90 9.74
CA ILE A 272 33.00 -1.00 8.61
C ILE A 272 33.41 0.03 7.57
N ASN A 273 33.73 -0.39 6.34
CA ASN A 273 34.20 0.49 5.28
C ASN A 273 33.36 0.33 4.01
N PRO A 274 32.67 1.37 3.50
CA PRO A 274 32.51 2.69 4.10
C PRO A 274 31.66 2.64 5.38
N PRO A 275 31.74 3.67 6.26
CA PRO A 275 30.93 3.73 7.47
C PRO A 275 29.43 3.61 7.16
N SER A 276 28.73 2.81 7.95
CA SER A 276 27.28 2.66 7.86
C SER A 276 26.58 3.65 8.80
N VAL A 277 25.43 4.17 8.36
CA VAL A 277 24.53 4.98 9.20
C VAL A 277 23.70 4.09 10.14
N TYR A 278 23.42 2.85 9.72
CA TYR A 278 22.54 1.92 10.43
C TYR A 278 23.28 1.02 11.42
N PHE A 279 24.57 0.78 11.19
CA PHE A 279 25.36 -0.14 12.00
C PHE A 279 26.68 0.49 12.46
N THR A 280 27.05 0.16 13.69
CA THR A 280 28.38 0.45 14.25
C THR A 280 29.05 -0.86 14.62
N ILE A 281 30.37 -0.92 14.53
CA ILE A 281 31.17 -2.04 15.01
C ILE A 281 32.07 -1.56 16.12
N ASP A 282 32.14 -2.31 17.21
CA ASP A 282 33.11 -2.07 18.26
C ASP A 282 34.50 -2.47 17.75
N GLN A 283 35.42 -1.50 17.77
CA GLN A 283 36.72 -1.64 17.13
C GLN A 283 37.59 -2.74 17.76
N LEU A 284 37.39 -3.08 19.04
CA LEU A 284 38.24 -4.06 19.75
C LEU A 284 37.60 -5.44 19.86
N THR A 285 36.27 -5.50 19.84
CA THR A 285 35.53 -6.75 20.08
C THR A 285 34.85 -7.31 18.83
N GLY A 286 34.71 -6.52 17.76
CA GLY A 286 34.03 -6.94 16.53
C GLY A 286 32.50 -7.06 16.67
N VAL A 287 31.94 -6.60 17.79
CA VAL A 287 30.49 -6.60 18.04
C VAL A 287 29.81 -5.54 17.20
N ILE A 288 28.84 -5.94 16.37
CA ILE A 288 28.03 -5.03 15.54
C ILE A 288 26.74 -4.68 16.28
N ARG A 289 26.44 -3.38 16.34
CA ARG A 289 25.24 -2.81 16.97
C ARG A 289 24.43 -1.95 16.00
N ILE A 290 23.14 -1.86 16.25
CA ILE A 290 22.26 -0.88 15.61
C ILE A 290 22.70 0.53 16.03
N ALA A 291 22.95 1.40 15.05
CA ALA A 291 23.29 2.81 15.26
C ALA A 291 22.06 3.71 15.08
N MET A 292 21.17 3.35 14.17
CA MET A 292 19.94 4.06 13.85
C MET A 292 18.83 3.03 13.61
N THR A 293 17.60 3.33 14.03
CA THR A 293 16.44 2.49 13.73
C THR A 293 16.28 2.32 12.23
N ILE A 294 15.91 1.12 11.83
CA ILE A 294 15.69 0.75 10.44
C ILE A 294 14.21 0.45 10.32
N ASP A 295 13.56 1.13 9.37
CA ASP A 295 12.15 1.02 9.00
C ASP A 295 12.10 0.28 7.65
N ARG A 296 11.38 -0.83 7.60
CA ARG A 296 11.27 -1.75 6.45
C ARG A 296 10.37 -1.20 5.37
N GLU A 297 9.39 -0.37 5.73
CA GLU A 297 8.40 0.25 4.84
C GLU A 297 8.99 1.44 4.09
N ALA A 298 10.03 2.06 4.64
CA ALA A 298 10.73 3.19 4.06
C ALA A 298 11.68 2.80 2.92
N ASP A 299 11.84 3.71 1.95
CA ASP A 299 12.88 3.58 0.93
C ASP A 299 14.27 3.75 1.55
N PRO A 300 15.29 2.96 1.15
CA PRO A 300 15.26 1.99 0.05
C PRO A 300 14.83 0.57 0.48
N PHE A 301 14.58 0.32 1.77
CA PHE A 301 14.38 -1.02 2.31
C PHE A 301 13.10 -1.68 1.84
N ARG A 302 12.07 -0.87 1.55
CA ARG A 302 10.82 -1.32 0.96
C ARG A 302 11.01 -2.27 -0.21
N THR A 303 11.93 -1.94 -1.12
CA THR A 303 12.22 -2.73 -2.32
C THR A 303 13.42 -3.66 -2.17
N ASN A 304 14.38 -3.30 -1.32
CA ASN A 304 15.57 -4.12 -1.07
C ASN A 304 15.85 -4.24 0.44
N PRO A 305 15.47 -5.37 1.08
CA PRO A 305 15.62 -5.54 2.53
C PRO A 305 17.06 -5.79 2.98
N ASN A 306 18.04 -5.80 2.07
CA ASN A 306 19.40 -6.22 2.37
C ASN A 306 20.37 -5.04 2.51
N ILE A 307 21.05 -4.96 3.64
CA ILE A 307 22.18 -4.07 3.89
C ILE A 307 23.46 -4.89 3.86
N LYS A 308 24.31 -4.65 2.86
CA LYS A 308 25.61 -5.31 2.72
C LYS A 308 26.71 -4.41 3.29
N LEU A 309 27.41 -4.88 4.31
CA LEU A 309 28.55 -4.23 4.94
C LEU A 309 29.84 -4.94 4.54
N GLU A 310 30.88 -4.18 4.22
CA GLU A 310 32.24 -4.70 4.18
C GLU A 310 32.89 -4.45 5.54
N ILE A 311 33.24 -5.54 6.22
CA ILE A 311 33.93 -5.53 7.50
C ILE A 311 35.41 -5.76 7.23
N THR A 312 36.22 -4.84 7.72
CA THR A 312 37.68 -4.92 7.64
C THR A 312 38.25 -5.18 9.02
N VAL A 313 39.15 -6.15 9.14
CA VAL A 313 39.99 -6.36 10.32
C VAL A 313 41.43 -6.01 9.98
N LYS A 314 42.11 -5.33 10.89
CA LYS A 314 43.51 -4.94 10.77
C LYS A 314 44.26 -5.24 12.07
N ASP A 315 45.49 -5.68 11.97
CA ASP A 315 46.37 -6.09 13.08
C ASP A 315 47.04 -4.91 13.83
N SER A 316 47.11 -3.71 13.22
CA SER A 316 47.82 -2.56 13.76
C SER A 316 47.18 -1.20 13.42
N PRO A 317 47.19 -0.22 14.36
CA PRO A 317 46.66 1.12 14.14
C PRO A 317 47.32 1.87 12.97
N SER A 318 48.62 1.66 12.74
CA SER A 318 49.41 2.39 11.74
C SER A 318 50.13 1.43 10.80
N GLY A 319 49.55 1.22 9.62
CA GLY A 319 50.23 0.53 8.51
C GLY A 319 50.39 -1.00 8.56
N GLY A 320 49.68 -1.75 9.41
CA GLY A 320 49.73 -3.23 9.38
C GLY A 320 48.80 -3.92 8.36
N ASN A 321 48.79 -5.26 8.37
CA ASN A 321 48.08 -6.10 7.41
C ASN A 321 46.57 -6.11 7.69
N MET A 322 45.78 -6.26 6.63
CA MET A 322 44.33 -6.16 6.70
C MET A 322 43.63 -7.18 5.82
N ASN A 323 42.42 -7.55 6.23
CA ASN A 323 41.54 -8.45 5.49
C ASN A 323 40.10 -7.94 5.55
N SER A 324 39.33 -8.16 4.50
CA SER A 324 37.94 -7.72 4.37
C SER A 324 37.01 -8.88 4.09
N THR A 325 35.81 -8.85 4.67
CA THR A 325 34.72 -9.78 4.37
C THR A 325 33.39 -9.03 4.25
N PHE A 326 32.41 -9.62 3.57
CA PHE A 326 31.08 -9.02 3.43
C PHE A 326 30.07 -9.71 4.35
N ILE A 327 29.38 -8.91 5.15
CA ILE A 327 28.25 -9.33 5.98
C ILE A 327 26.98 -8.68 5.45
N THR A 328 25.95 -9.48 5.20
CA THR A 328 24.63 -8.98 4.75
C THR A 328 23.62 -9.11 5.89
N PHE A 329 22.98 -8.00 6.24
CA PHE A 329 21.82 -7.97 7.13
C PHE A 329 20.55 -7.91 6.30
N THR A 330 19.66 -8.88 6.46
CA THR A 330 18.32 -8.88 5.87
C THR A 330 17.34 -8.37 6.93
N ILE A 331 16.69 -7.25 6.64
CA ILE A 331 15.68 -6.64 7.51
C ILE A 331 14.38 -7.42 7.35
N GLN A 332 13.88 -7.95 8.47
CA GLN A 332 12.61 -8.64 8.55
C GLN A 332 11.53 -7.63 8.91
N ASP A 333 10.48 -7.67 8.11
CA ASP A 333 9.23 -6.97 8.30
C ASP A 333 8.54 -7.44 9.59
N ILE A 334 8.07 -6.50 10.40
CA ILE A 334 7.20 -6.76 11.55
C ILE A 334 5.84 -6.12 11.30
N ASN A 335 4.77 -6.67 11.88
CA ASN A 335 3.47 -6.00 11.84
C ASN A 335 3.44 -4.85 12.85
N ASP A 336 3.91 -3.67 12.46
CA ASP A 336 3.82 -2.44 13.25
C ASP A 336 2.93 -1.36 12.62
N ASN A 337 2.47 -1.55 11.38
CA ASN A 337 1.48 -0.68 10.77
C ASN A 337 0.09 -1.34 10.78
N PRO A 338 -0.95 -0.67 11.30
CA PRO A 338 -2.32 -1.16 11.21
C PRO A 338 -2.91 -0.95 9.81
N PRO A 339 -3.97 -1.68 9.44
CA PRO A 339 -4.60 -1.56 8.13
C PRO A 339 -5.34 -0.22 8.10
N THR A 340 -5.00 0.59 7.10
CA THR A 340 -5.56 1.94 6.94
C THR A 340 -6.58 1.96 5.82
N CYS A 341 -7.67 2.70 6.02
CA CYS A 341 -8.70 2.87 5.00
C CYS A 341 -8.82 4.34 4.60
N THR A 342 -9.01 4.58 3.30
CA THR A 342 -9.29 5.91 2.72
C THR A 342 -10.63 6.48 3.20
N GLN A 343 -11.58 5.59 3.53
CA GLN A 343 -12.91 5.92 4.01
C GLN A 343 -13.35 4.90 5.07
N TYR A 344 -13.98 5.40 6.15
CA TYR A 344 -14.47 4.57 7.26
C TYR A 344 -15.99 4.52 7.38
N ALA A 345 -16.71 5.31 6.57
CA ALA A 345 -18.17 5.37 6.59
C ALA A 345 -18.71 5.39 5.15
N PHE A 346 -19.57 4.46 4.80
CA PHE A 346 -20.10 4.29 3.44
C PHE A 346 -21.61 4.50 3.43
N SER A 347 -22.12 5.12 2.36
CA SER A 347 -23.56 5.18 2.10
C SER A 347 -23.83 4.53 0.75
N VAL A 348 -24.64 3.49 0.75
CA VAL A 348 -25.00 2.71 -0.44
C VAL A 348 -26.51 2.79 -0.61
N HIS A 349 -26.94 3.08 -1.83
CA HIS A 349 -28.35 3.04 -2.18
C HIS A 349 -28.61 1.79 -3.02
N VAL A 350 -29.59 0.99 -2.62
CA VAL A 350 -29.89 -0.31 -3.25
C VAL A 350 -31.37 -0.32 -3.64
N PRO A 351 -31.73 -0.62 -4.90
CA PRO A 351 -33.14 -0.76 -5.27
C PRO A 351 -33.77 -1.95 -4.54
N GLU A 352 -35.05 -1.85 -4.21
CA GLU A 352 -35.75 -2.95 -3.52
C GLU A 352 -35.82 -4.26 -4.32
N THR A 353 -35.75 -4.15 -5.65
CA THR A 353 -35.77 -5.26 -6.61
C THR A 353 -34.40 -5.94 -6.78
N GLU A 354 -33.39 -5.52 -6.02
CA GLU A 354 -32.05 -6.08 -6.10
C GLU A 354 -32.07 -7.58 -5.74
N ALA A 355 -31.47 -8.41 -6.60
CA ALA A 355 -31.51 -9.84 -6.43
C ALA A 355 -30.68 -10.29 -5.21
N SER A 356 -31.12 -11.37 -4.54
CA SER A 356 -30.33 -12.01 -3.50
C SER A 356 -29.00 -12.55 -4.05
N ASN A 357 -27.95 -12.50 -3.23
CA ASN A 357 -26.54 -12.79 -3.51
C ASN A 357 -25.79 -11.77 -4.37
N THR A 358 -26.36 -10.58 -4.57
CA THR A 358 -25.66 -9.46 -5.22
C THR A 358 -24.69 -8.80 -4.25
N GLN A 359 -23.49 -8.43 -4.73
CA GLN A 359 -22.52 -7.69 -3.95
C GLN A 359 -22.84 -6.19 -4.00
N ILE A 360 -23.24 -5.62 -2.87
CA ILE A 360 -23.63 -4.20 -2.78
C ILE A 360 -22.45 -3.28 -2.43
N LEU A 361 -21.41 -3.82 -1.77
CA LEU A 361 -20.21 -3.08 -1.41
C LEU A 361 -19.02 -4.03 -1.24
N ASN A 362 -17.84 -3.61 -1.69
CA ASN A 362 -16.59 -4.31 -1.43
C ASN A 362 -15.63 -3.40 -0.66
N LEU A 363 -15.45 -3.67 0.64
CA LEU A 363 -14.62 -2.85 1.53
C LEU A 363 -13.12 -2.97 1.25
N SER A 364 -12.66 -4.10 0.68
CA SER A 364 -11.23 -4.32 0.38
C SER A 364 -10.63 -3.31 -0.60
N GLN A 365 -11.46 -2.63 -1.40
CA GLN A 365 -11.00 -1.61 -2.35
C GLN A 365 -10.59 -0.30 -1.68
N PHE A 366 -10.94 -0.10 -0.41
CA PHE A 366 -10.75 1.16 0.30
C PHE A 366 -9.69 1.08 1.40
N CYS A 367 -9.20 -0.12 1.70
CA CYS A 367 -8.23 -0.36 2.76
C CYS A 367 -6.94 -0.95 2.18
N ASN A 368 -5.83 -0.61 2.81
CA ASN A 368 -4.52 -1.14 2.52
C ASN A 368 -3.69 -1.21 3.80
N ASP A 369 -2.78 -2.17 3.83
CA ASP A 369 -1.70 -2.20 4.80
C ASP A 369 -0.41 -1.79 4.11
N ILE A 370 0.42 -1.01 4.80
CA ILE A 370 1.67 -0.48 4.24
C ILE A 370 2.86 -1.40 4.51
N ASP A 371 2.75 -2.33 5.47
CA ASP A 371 3.73 -3.39 5.70
C ASP A 371 4.10 -4.08 4.38
N VAL A 372 5.33 -4.57 4.28
CA VAL A 372 5.85 -5.04 2.98
C VAL A 372 5.61 -6.52 2.79
N ASP A 373 5.92 -7.34 3.79
CA ASP A 373 6.00 -8.79 3.64
C ASP A 373 4.75 -9.50 4.19
N SER A 374 4.37 -10.60 3.53
CA SER A 374 3.27 -11.43 3.99
C SER A 374 3.72 -12.29 5.19
N PRO A 375 2.92 -12.43 6.26
CA PRO A 375 1.51 -12.06 6.37
C PRO A 375 1.22 -10.70 7.03
N ASN A 376 2.22 -9.86 7.31
CA ASN A 376 2.02 -8.59 8.03
C ASN A 376 1.17 -7.63 7.20
N ASN A 377 1.45 -7.55 5.90
CA ASN A 377 0.69 -6.75 4.94
C ASN A 377 -0.72 -7.26 4.59
N LEU A 378 -1.23 -8.28 5.31
CA LEU A 378 -2.53 -8.88 5.05
C LEU A 378 -3.50 -8.63 6.21
N PHE A 379 -4.71 -8.22 5.84
CA PHE A 379 -5.83 -7.99 6.75
C PHE A 379 -7.08 -8.71 6.26
N ASN A 380 -8.06 -8.86 7.14
CA ASN A 380 -9.36 -9.43 6.84
C ASN A 380 -10.50 -8.55 7.35
N PHE A 381 -11.71 -8.81 6.83
CA PHE A 381 -12.94 -8.19 7.30
C PHE A 381 -13.82 -9.20 8.01
N SER A 382 -14.25 -8.87 9.23
CA SER A 382 -15.06 -9.74 10.07
C SER A 382 -16.07 -8.95 10.92
N GLY A 383 -16.83 -9.65 11.76
CA GLY A 383 -17.65 -9.00 12.78
C GLY A 383 -18.83 -8.18 12.26
N LEU A 384 -19.42 -8.54 11.10
CA LEU A 384 -20.60 -7.84 10.57
C LEU A 384 -21.73 -7.82 11.62
N SER A 385 -22.07 -6.62 12.07
CA SER A 385 -23.05 -6.38 13.12
C SER A 385 -23.91 -5.16 12.78
N GLY A 386 -24.95 -4.89 13.58
CA GLY A 386 -25.89 -3.79 13.34
C GLY A 386 -27.22 -4.22 12.72
N LEU A 387 -28.03 -3.25 12.32
CA LEU A 387 -29.39 -3.44 11.83
C LEU A 387 -29.37 -4.05 10.42
N GLY A 388 -29.97 -5.24 10.26
CA GLY A 388 -29.98 -6.00 9.01
C GLY A 388 -28.85 -7.02 8.86
N SER A 389 -27.87 -7.05 9.78
CA SER A 389 -26.81 -8.06 9.79
C SER A 389 -27.39 -9.48 9.95
N ASN A 390 -26.85 -10.43 9.18
CA ASN A 390 -27.22 -11.86 9.18
C ASN A 390 -28.68 -12.17 8.83
N GLN A 391 -29.48 -11.17 8.46
CA GLN A 391 -30.86 -11.33 8.01
C GLN A 391 -31.07 -10.77 6.60
N ARG A 392 -30.44 -9.63 6.31
CA ARG A 392 -30.48 -8.95 5.01
C ARG A 392 -29.11 -8.88 4.38
N PHE A 393 -28.06 -8.68 5.17
CA PHE A 393 -26.69 -8.54 4.66
C PHE A 393 -25.73 -9.52 5.32
N GLN A 394 -24.74 -9.98 4.55
CA GLN A 394 -23.70 -10.90 5.01
C GLN A 394 -22.35 -10.56 4.37
N LEU A 395 -21.26 -10.84 5.08
CA LEU A 395 -19.92 -10.88 4.47
C LEU A 395 -19.72 -12.22 3.75
N ASN A 396 -19.68 -12.19 2.42
CA ASN A 396 -19.53 -13.39 1.60
C ASN A 396 -18.70 -13.10 0.33
N PRO A 397 -17.56 -13.77 0.11
CA PRO A 397 -16.92 -14.75 1.01
C PRO A 397 -16.43 -14.13 2.33
N SER A 398 -16.36 -14.92 3.40
CA SER A 398 -15.88 -14.44 4.69
C SER A 398 -14.42 -13.96 4.60
N GLY A 399 -14.10 -12.84 5.26
CA GLY A 399 -12.76 -12.26 5.27
C GLY A 399 -12.46 -11.27 4.13
N THR A 400 -13.22 -11.26 3.02
CA THR A 400 -12.89 -10.44 1.84
C THR A 400 -13.38 -9.00 1.92
N GLY A 401 -14.32 -8.70 2.81
CA GLY A 401 -14.97 -7.38 2.87
C GLY A 401 -16.10 -7.18 1.87
N SER A 402 -16.48 -8.23 1.12
CA SER A 402 -17.65 -8.22 0.23
C SER A 402 -18.94 -8.34 1.03
N ILE A 403 -19.72 -7.26 1.09
CA ILE A 403 -21.06 -7.26 1.66
C ILE A 403 -22.05 -7.64 0.55
N VAL A 404 -22.76 -8.74 0.76
CA VAL A 404 -23.79 -9.24 -0.15
C VAL A 404 -25.17 -9.13 0.46
N LEU A 405 -26.17 -8.93 -0.39
CA LEU A 405 -27.57 -9.02 -0.02
C LEU A 405 -27.98 -10.50 0.08
N ILE A 406 -28.61 -10.91 1.17
CA ILE A 406 -29.11 -12.29 1.38
C ILE A 406 -30.61 -12.34 1.66
N GLY A 407 -31.23 -11.24 2.10
CA GLY A 407 -32.66 -11.14 2.37
C GLY A 407 -33.38 -10.14 1.44
N SER A 408 -34.71 -10.07 1.55
CA SER A 408 -35.51 -9.15 0.73
C SER A 408 -35.39 -7.69 1.18
N LEU A 409 -35.25 -6.78 0.22
CA LEU A 409 -35.33 -5.33 0.43
C LEU A 409 -36.67 -4.72 0.00
N ASP A 410 -37.68 -5.54 -0.32
CA ASP A 410 -39.07 -5.14 -0.59
C ASP A 410 -39.48 -3.94 0.29
N PHE A 411 -39.68 -2.80 -0.36
CA PHE A 411 -39.85 -1.49 0.28
C PHE A 411 -41.23 -1.39 0.94
N GLU A 412 -42.20 -2.15 0.44
CA GLU A 412 -43.56 -2.29 0.98
C GLU A 412 -43.66 -3.30 2.14
N ASP A 413 -42.64 -4.14 2.39
CA ASP A 413 -42.63 -5.10 3.50
C ASP A 413 -42.73 -4.35 4.85
N PRO A 414 -43.74 -4.64 5.70
CA PRO A 414 -43.90 -4.01 7.00
C PRO A 414 -42.66 -4.08 7.92
N ASN A 415 -41.85 -5.14 7.81
CA ASN A 415 -40.61 -5.28 8.59
C ASN A 415 -39.54 -4.30 8.13
N ASN A 416 -39.46 -4.03 6.83
CA ASN A 416 -38.51 -3.10 6.25
C ASN A 416 -38.97 -1.65 6.49
N ILE A 417 -40.28 -1.38 6.42
CA ILE A 417 -40.89 -0.10 6.81
C ILE A 417 -40.65 0.21 8.30
N ALA A 418 -40.75 -0.77 9.19
CA ALA A 418 -40.56 -0.57 10.64
C ALA A 418 -39.16 -0.05 11.01
N VAL A 419 -38.15 -0.34 10.16
CA VAL A 419 -36.78 0.18 10.29
C VAL A 419 -36.52 1.38 9.39
N GLY A 420 -37.54 1.88 8.69
CA GLY A 420 -37.46 3.05 7.81
C GLY A 420 -36.77 2.78 6.47
N ASN A 421 -36.68 1.52 6.02
CA ASN A 421 -35.93 1.13 4.81
C ASN A 421 -34.45 1.59 4.83
N GLU A 422 -33.90 1.74 6.03
CA GLU A 422 -32.53 2.17 6.28
C GLU A 422 -31.84 1.20 7.24
N TYR A 423 -30.64 0.76 6.87
CA TYR A 423 -29.86 -0.24 7.58
C TYR A 423 -28.49 0.30 7.94
N SER A 424 -28.04 0.00 9.15
CA SER A 424 -26.74 0.44 9.65
C SER A 424 -25.93 -0.79 10.04
N LEU A 425 -24.80 -0.98 9.36
CA LEU A 425 -23.91 -2.11 9.54
C LEU A 425 -22.56 -1.62 10.06
N THR A 426 -21.93 -2.41 10.91
CA THR A 426 -20.54 -2.22 11.35
C THR A 426 -19.74 -3.44 10.96
N VAL A 427 -18.58 -3.23 10.34
CA VAL A 427 -17.61 -4.26 9.96
C VAL A 427 -16.27 -3.94 10.61
N VAL A 428 -15.58 -4.96 11.09
CA VAL A 428 -14.23 -4.83 11.64
C VAL A 428 -13.22 -5.18 10.55
N VAL A 429 -12.24 -4.31 10.32
CA VAL A 429 -11.01 -4.65 9.60
C VAL A 429 -9.91 -4.93 10.61
N GLN A 430 -9.17 -6.01 10.38
CA GLN A 430 -8.16 -6.51 11.31
C GLN A 430 -7.01 -7.21 10.60
N ASP A 431 -5.79 -7.05 11.11
CA ASP A 431 -4.62 -7.77 10.59
C ASP A 431 -4.68 -9.27 10.83
N ILE A 432 -3.98 -9.99 9.96
CA ILE A 432 -3.81 -11.44 10.10
C ILE A 432 -2.59 -11.78 10.95
N ALA A 433 -1.57 -10.93 10.99
CA ALA A 433 -0.37 -11.10 11.82
C ALA A 433 -0.53 -10.45 13.21
N SER A 434 0.20 -10.97 14.21
CA SER A 434 0.24 -10.37 15.55
C SER A 434 1.34 -9.28 15.61
N PRO A 435 1.15 -8.16 16.31
CA PRO A 435 -0.05 -7.75 17.07
C PRO A 435 -1.24 -7.43 16.17
N TYR A 436 -2.44 -7.87 16.57
CA TYR A 436 -3.63 -7.65 15.77
C TYR A 436 -4.20 -6.24 15.97
N PHE A 437 -4.04 -5.34 15.00
CA PHE A 437 -4.71 -4.04 15.03
C PHE A 437 -6.12 -4.15 14.47
N THR A 438 -7.06 -3.36 15.00
CA THR A 438 -8.48 -3.39 14.59
C THR A 438 -9.05 -1.99 14.37
N LYS A 439 -9.92 -1.85 13.37
CA LYS A 439 -10.72 -0.65 13.12
C LYS A 439 -12.15 -1.01 12.72
N ASN A 440 -13.09 -0.14 13.06
CA ASN A 440 -14.50 -0.28 12.66
C ASN A 440 -14.79 0.55 11.40
N LEU A 441 -15.50 -0.05 10.47
CA LEU A 441 -16.08 0.57 9.28
C LEU A 441 -17.60 0.58 9.44
N TYR A 442 -18.23 1.70 9.08
CA TYR A 442 -19.67 1.91 9.17
C TYR A 442 -20.27 1.90 7.76
N VAL A 443 -21.33 1.15 7.54
CA VAL A 443 -22.01 1.06 6.24
C VAL A 443 -23.48 1.34 6.44
N TYR A 444 -23.96 2.40 5.80
CA TYR A 444 -25.36 2.81 5.79
C TYR A 444 -25.97 2.40 4.46
N VAL A 445 -26.92 1.48 4.49
CA VAL A 445 -27.65 1.03 3.30
C VAL A 445 -29.03 1.65 3.31
N LYS A 446 -29.39 2.35 2.24
CA LYS A 446 -30.72 2.92 2.04
C LYS A 446 -31.40 2.23 0.88
N THR A 447 -32.57 1.65 1.10
CA THR A 447 -33.35 1.10 0.00
C THR A 447 -33.96 2.23 -0.84
N ILE A 448 -33.90 2.12 -2.16
CA ILE A 448 -34.60 3.01 -3.10
C ILE A 448 -35.89 2.30 -3.54
N PRO A 449 -37.06 2.96 -3.45
CA PRO A 449 -38.32 2.43 -3.96
C PRO A 449 -38.32 2.35 -5.50
N VAL A 450 -38.93 1.31 -6.02
CA VAL A 450 -39.08 1.00 -7.44
C VAL A 450 -40.57 0.76 -7.71
N ASN A 451 -41.09 1.42 -8.74
CA ASN A 451 -42.48 1.19 -9.18
C ASN A 451 -42.58 -0.21 -9.80
N GLU A 452 -43.16 -1.17 -9.08
CA GLU A 452 -43.25 -2.58 -9.49
C GLU A 452 -44.67 -3.14 -9.51
N PHE A 453 -45.62 -2.45 -8.87
CA PHE A 453 -47.02 -2.85 -8.86
C PHE A 453 -47.86 -2.02 -9.85
N PRO A 454 -48.65 -2.66 -10.75
CA PRO A 454 -49.57 -1.92 -11.61
C PRO A 454 -50.81 -1.46 -10.85
N PRO A 455 -51.45 -0.33 -11.24
CA PRO A 455 -52.73 0.10 -10.68
C PRO A 455 -53.80 -0.98 -10.82
N VAL A 456 -54.60 -1.21 -9.78
CA VAL A 456 -55.69 -2.21 -9.78
C VAL A 456 -57.03 -1.55 -9.52
N PHE A 457 -57.97 -1.69 -10.45
CA PHE A 457 -59.36 -1.25 -10.25
C PHE A 457 -60.06 -2.09 -9.18
N ASN A 458 -60.92 -1.46 -8.37
CA ASN A 458 -61.67 -2.16 -7.31
C ASN A 458 -62.79 -3.09 -7.83
N SER A 459 -63.11 -3.00 -9.12
CA SER A 459 -64.20 -3.73 -9.79
C SER A 459 -63.74 -4.14 -11.18
N SER A 460 -64.20 -5.31 -11.65
CA SER A 460 -63.87 -5.83 -12.99
C SER A 460 -64.60 -5.10 -14.12
N SER A 461 -65.72 -4.44 -13.82
CA SER A 461 -66.44 -3.54 -14.72
C SER A 461 -67.32 -2.57 -13.92
N TYR A 462 -67.74 -1.48 -14.56
CA TYR A 462 -68.67 -0.50 -13.99
C TYR A 462 -69.89 -0.33 -14.89
N VAL A 463 -71.05 -0.10 -14.28
CA VAL A 463 -72.29 0.20 -15.00
C VAL A 463 -72.89 1.47 -14.41
N PHE A 464 -73.09 2.48 -15.24
CA PHE A 464 -73.74 3.74 -14.87
C PHE A 464 -74.92 4.02 -15.77
N ASN A 465 -75.87 4.78 -15.26
CA ASN A 465 -77.06 5.20 -15.99
C ASN A 465 -77.13 6.72 -15.98
N VAL A 466 -77.44 7.34 -17.11
CA VAL A 466 -77.62 8.79 -17.22
C VAL A 466 -78.79 9.09 -18.16
N SER A 467 -79.67 10.01 -17.78
CA SER A 467 -80.78 10.42 -18.66
C SER A 467 -80.26 11.28 -19.80
N GLU A 468 -80.81 11.13 -21.00
CA GLU A 468 -80.46 11.99 -22.15
C GLU A 468 -80.79 13.48 -21.94
N LEU A 469 -81.75 13.77 -21.06
CA LEU A 469 -82.07 15.14 -20.62
C LEU A 469 -80.98 15.77 -19.75
N SER A 470 -79.96 15.00 -19.34
CA SER A 470 -78.90 15.49 -18.45
C SER A 470 -78.01 16.49 -19.19
N PRO A 471 -77.80 17.70 -18.65
CA PRO A 471 -76.95 18.69 -19.31
C PRO A 471 -75.47 18.31 -19.29
N PRO A 472 -74.65 18.89 -20.19
CA PRO A 472 -73.19 18.79 -20.10
C PRO A 472 -72.67 19.16 -18.70
N SER A 473 -71.60 18.49 -18.27
CA SER A 473 -71.02 18.51 -16.92
C SER A 473 -71.78 17.71 -15.85
N SER A 474 -72.88 17.03 -16.21
CA SER A 474 -73.55 16.12 -15.28
C SER A 474 -72.64 14.96 -14.90
N LYS A 475 -72.48 14.70 -13.60
CA LYS A 475 -71.71 13.56 -13.08
C LYS A 475 -72.50 12.26 -13.25
N ILE A 476 -71.89 11.30 -13.93
CA ILE A 476 -72.48 9.99 -14.25
C ILE A 476 -72.11 8.97 -13.18
N GLY A 477 -70.83 8.92 -12.81
CA GLY A 477 -70.28 7.91 -11.93
C GLY A 477 -68.81 8.16 -11.63
N GLN A 478 -68.16 7.22 -10.96
CA GLN A 478 -66.75 7.32 -10.61
C GLN A 478 -66.12 5.94 -10.59
N VAL A 479 -64.95 5.80 -11.22
CA VAL A 479 -64.11 4.61 -11.12
C VAL A 479 -63.04 4.80 -10.06
N TYR A 480 -62.54 3.69 -9.50
CA TYR A 480 -61.53 3.72 -8.46
C TYR A 480 -60.49 2.62 -8.69
N ALA A 481 -59.23 3.01 -8.72
CA ALA A 481 -58.06 2.14 -8.75
C ALA A 481 -57.11 2.47 -7.59
N THR A 482 -56.38 1.45 -7.15
CA THR A 482 -55.37 1.54 -6.08
C THR A 482 -54.04 1.00 -6.57
N ASP A 483 -52.96 1.58 -6.09
CA ASP A 483 -51.60 1.10 -6.32
C ASP A 483 -51.02 0.59 -5.00
N LYS A 484 -50.18 -0.44 -5.05
CA LYS A 484 -49.50 -0.99 -3.87
C LYS A 484 -48.15 -0.34 -3.62
N ASP A 485 -47.54 0.29 -4.62
CA ASP A 485 -46.22 0.91 -4.50
C ASP A 485 -46.18 1.96 -3.38
N TYR A 486 -45.09 1.98 -2.61
CA TYR A 486 -44.79 2.94 -1.56
C TYR A 486 -43.43 3.63 -1.84
N PRO A 487 -43.34 4.97 -1.75
CA PRO A 487 -44.42 5.90 -1.44
C PRO A 487 -45.43 5.99 -2.58
N TYR A 488 -46.71 6.18 -2.23
CA TYR A 488 -47.78 6.36 -3.20
C TYR A 488 -47.49 7.56 -4.12
N THR A 489 -47.34 7.29 -5.43
CA THR A 489 -46.99 8.31 -6.43
C THR A 489 -48.21 8.99 -7.06
N GLY A 490 -49.41 8.41 -6.92
CA GLY A 490 -50.64 8.90 -7.54
C GLY A 490 -51.07 8.07 -8.74
N ILE A 491 -52.38 8.09 -9.04
CA ILE A 491 -52.95 7.43 -10.22
C ILE A 491 -53.66 8.47 -11.07
N THR A 492 -53.44 8.41 -12.38
CA THR A 492 -54.11 9.24 -13.39
C THR A 492 -55.11 8.42 -14.18
N TYR A 493 -56.35 8.90 -14.31
CA TYR A 493 -57.42 8.26 -15.07
C TYR A 493 -57.58 8.90 -16.47
N SER A 494 -57.86 8.08 -17.48
CA SER A 494 -58.20 8.56 -18.83
C SER A 494 -59.19 7.62 -19.53
N ILE A 495 -59.89 8.13 -20.56
CA ILE A 495 -60.73 7.30 -21.42
C ILE A 495 -59.88 6.90 -22.62
N ALA A 496 -59.56 5.61 -22.73
CA ALA A 496 -58.76 5.09 -23.84
C ALA A 496 -59.59 4.98 -25.13
N THR A 497 -60.83 4.45 -25.04
CA THR A 497 -61.73 4.26 -26.20
C THR A 497 -63.21 4.24 -25.78
N GLY A 498 -64.12 4.34 -26.76
CA GLY A 498 -65.56 4.01 -26.60
C GLY A 498 -66.53 5.19 -26.42
N GLY A 499 -66.03 6.43 -26.30
CA GLY A 499 -66.86 7.63 -26.06
C GLY A 499 -67.25 8.44 -27.30
N SER A 500 -66.73 8.09 -28.48
CA SER A 500 -66.91 8.86 -29.72
C SER A 500 -68.27 8.58 -30.38
N THR A 501 -68.89 9.62 -30.93
CA THR A 501 -70.09 9.54 -31.78
C THR A 501 -69.83 10.18 -33.15
N LEU A 502 -70.75 10.00 -34.10
CA LEU A 502 -70.66 10.63 -35.41
C LEU A 502 -70.69 12.17 -35.24
N GLY A 503 -69.55 12.84 -35.42
CA GLY A 503 -69.42 14.30 -35.31
C GLY A 503 -68.86 14.83 -33.98
N ASN A 504 -68.66 14.00 -32.95
CA ASN A 504 -68.02 14.40 -31.69
C ASN A 504 -66.91 13.42 -31.25
N PRO A 505 -65.70 13.91 -30.89
CA PRO A 505 -64.57 13.04 -30.55
C PRO A 505 -64.79 12.23 -29.26
N SER A 506 -65.55 12.76 -28.29
CA SER A 506 -66.07 12.02 -27.13
C SER A 506 -67.21 12.82 -26.48
N ILE A 507 -68.31 12.17 -26.10
CA ILE A 507 -69.36 12.81 -25.29
C ILE A 507 -69.13 12.64 -23.78
N PHE A 508 -68.03 12.00 -23.38
CA PHE A 508 -67.66 11.78 -21.99
C PHE A 508 -66.30 12.43 -21.66
N LEU A 509 -66.21 12.96 -20.44
CA LEU A 509 -64.97 13.42 -19.81
C LEU A 509 -64.76 12.63 -18.53
N ILE A 510 -63.50 12.30 -18.24
CA ILE A 510 -63.10 11.73 -16.95
C ILE A 510 -62.15 12.69 -16.27
N ASP A 511 -62.38 12.95 -14.99
CA ASP A 511 -61.44 13.70 -14.17
C ASP A 511 -60.18 12.86 -13.92
N PRO A 512 -58.99 13.34 -14.33
CA PRO A 512 -57.77 12.54 -14.28
C PRO A 512 -57.30 12.23 -12.86
N SER A 513 -57.72 12.99 -11.85
CA SER A 513 -57.28 12.80 -10.45
C SER A 513 -58.25 11.95 -9.63
N THR A 514 -59.55 12.01 -9.96
CA THR A 514 -60.60 11.38 -9.15
C THR A 514 -61.27 10.20 -9.83
N GLY A 515 -61.10 10.04 -11.15
CA GLY A 515 -61.81 9.02 -11.93
C GLY A 515 -63.31 9.31 -12.09
N SER A 516 -63.76 10.54 -11.82
CA SER A 516 -65.15 10.96 -11.95
C SER A 516 -65.53 11.12 -13.42
N LEU A 517 -66.52 10.36 -13.88
CA LEU A 517 -67.04 10.41 -15.25
C LEU A 517 -68.18 11.44 -15.36
N GLN A 518 -68.12 12.28 -16.39
CA GLN A 518 -69.09 13.35 -16.65
C GLN A 518 -69.48 13.40 -18.14
N LEU A 519 -70.65 13.97 -18.43
CA LEU A 519 -71.05 14.31 -19.80
C LEU A 519 -70.28 15.53 -20.32
N ALA A 520 -69.74 15.45 -21.53
CA ALA A 520 -69.14 16.56 -22.26
C ALA A 520 -70.16 17.25 -23.20
N ALA A 521 -71.15 16.50 -23.64
CA ALA A 521 -72.23 16.91 -24.52
C ALA A 521 -73.53 16.19 -24.11
N TYR A 522 -74.66 16.63 -24.65
CA TYR A 522 -75.93 15.91 -24.50
C TYR A 522 -75.80 14.51 -25.11
N ALA A 523 -76.36 13.52 -24.41
CA ALA A 523 -76.59 12.20 -24.95
C ALA A 523 -77.94 12.20 -25.70
N ASP A 524 -78.10 11.25 -26.62
CA ASP A 524 -79.30 11.07 -27.45
C ASP A 524 -79.52 9.57 -27.53
N TYR A 525 -80.61 9.09 -26.92
CA TYR A 525 -80.96 7.69 -26.82
C TYR A 525 -81.31 7.10 -28.19
N GLU A 526 -82.07 7.82 -29.00
CA GLU A 526 -82.53 7.43 -30.34
C GLU A 526 -81.34 7.18 -31.28
N THR A 527 -80.24 7.90 -31.08
CA THR A 527 -78.99 7.70 -31.82
C THR A 527 -78.09 6.64 -31.19
N THR A 528 -77.84 6.68 -29.88
CA THR A 528 -76.93 5.74 -29.21
C THR A 528 -77.36 5.46 -27.76
N PRO A 529 -78.11 4.37 -27.51
CA PRO A 529 -78.68 4.08 -26.19
C PRO A 529 -77.66 3.56 -25.17
N LYS A 530 -76.47 3.14 -25.64
CA LYS A 530 -75.46 2.50 -24.79
C LYS A 530 -74.06 2.81 -25.28
N TYR A 531 -73.21 3.22 -24.34
CA TYR A 531 -71.77 3.40 -24.54
C TYR A 531 -70.97 2.38 -23.72
N ILE A 532 -69.93 1.84 -24.33
CA ILE A 532 -68.97 0.96 -23.64
C ILE A 532 -67.61 1.63 -23.73
N LEU A 533 -67.20 2.25 -22.62
CA LEU A 533 -65.92 2.94 -22.49
C LEU A 533 -64.85 1.96 -22.00
N THR A 534 -63.64 2.11 -22.52
CA THR A 534 -62.43 1.53 -21.91
C THR A 534 -61.75 2.64 -21.14
N VAL A 535 -61.78 2.56 -19.80
CA VAL A 535 -61.12 3.52 -18.91
C VAL A 535 -59.77 2.96 -18.48
N GLN A 536 -58.74 3.79 -18.53
CA GLN A 536 -57.37 3.45 -18.15
C GLN A 536 -56.96 4.17 -16.88
N ALA A 537 -56.32 3.46 -15.96
CA ALA A 537 -55.60 4.00 -14.83
C ALA A 537 -54.09 3.83 -15.07
N THR A 538 -53.32 4.87 -14.80
CA THR A 538 -51.86 4.91 -15.00
C THR A 538 -51.22 5.42 -13.71
N ASP A 539 -50.25 4.70 -13.15
CA ASP A 539 -49.45 5.22 -12.03
C ASP A 539 -48.52 6.37 -12.50
N LEU A 540 -47.87 7.04 -11.55
CA LEU A 540 -46.94 8.14 -11.85
C LEU A 540 -45.47 7.75 -11.63
N GLY A 541 -45.14 6.47 -11.82
CA GLY A 541 -43.77 5.96 -11.76
C GLY A 541 -42.89 6.41 -12.93
N VAL A 542 -41.56 6.37 -12.74
CA VAL A 542 -40.58 6.59 -13.83
C VAL A 542 -40.78 5.58 -14.97
N THR A 543 -41.06 4.33 -14.60
CA THR A 543 -41.57 3.28 -15.47
C THR A 543 -43.04 3.08 -15.16
N SER A 544 -43.91 3.81 -15.86
CA SER A 544 -45.33 3.81 -15.50
C SER A 544 -46.03 2.52 -15.93
N PHE A 545 -46.81 1.90 -15.03
CA PHE A 545 -47.72 0.82 -15.38
C PHE A 545 -49.14 1.34 -15.61
N THR A 546 -49.90 0.55 -16.37
CA THR A 546 -51.26 0.89 -16.75
C THR A 546 -52.18 -0.32 -16.56
N SER A 547 -53.43 -0.05 -16.19
CA SER A 547 -54.51 -1.03 -16.21
C SER A 547 -55.75 -0.45 -16.85
N THR A 548 -56.62 -1.32 -17.36
CA THR A 548 -57.85 -0.89 -18.05
C THR A 548 -59.07 -1.61 -17.48
N VAL A 549 -60.23 -0.93 -17.53
CA VAL A 549 -61.52 -1.46 -17.10
C VAL A 549 -62.62 -1.04 -18.06
N SER A 550 -63.62 -1.91 -18.23
CA SER A 550 -64.80 -1.60 -19.04
C SER A 550 -65.86 -0.87 -18.21
N VAL A 551 -66.31 0.29 -18.73
CA VAL A 551 -67.38 1.09 -18.13
C VAL A 551 -68.55 1.17 -19.11
N THR A 552 -69.67 0.57 -18.75
CA THR A 552 -70.91 0.66 -19.51
C THR A 552 -71.73 1.85 -19.03
N VAL A 553 -72.07 2.76 -19.93
CA VAL A 553 -73.00 3.86 -19.66
C VAL A 553 -74.27 3.61 -20.45
N ASN A 554 -75.37 3.35 -19.75
CA ASN A 554 -76.70 3.25 -20.35
C ASN A 554 -77.33 4.64 -20.38
N ILE A 555 -77.77 5.06 -21.56
CA ILE A 555 -78.58 6.28 -21.69
C ILE A 555 -80.01 5.88 -21.33
N LEU A 556 -80.58 6.58 -20.37
CA LEU A 556 -81.97 6.41 -19.99
C LEU A 556 -82.83 7.29 -20.88
N GLU A 557 -83.67 6.64 -21.66
CA GLU A 557 -84.67 7.23 -22.53
C GLU A 557 -85.62 8.17 -21.75
N ALA A 558 -85.97 9.29 -22.35
CA ALA A 558 -86.89 10.29 -21.87
C ALA A 558 -87.76 10.80 -23.02
N ASN A 559 -88.93 11.34 -22.70
CA ASN A 559 -89.89 11.83 -23.70
C ASN A 559 -89.50 13.23 -24.22
N ASP A 560 -88.56 13.33 -25.15
CA ASP A 560 -88.03 14.60 -25.65
C ASP A 560 -88.30 14.86 -27.14
N GLU A 561 -88.63 13.83 -27.92
CA GLU A 561 -89.11 13.97 -29.29
C GLU A 561 -90.63 14.20 -29.34
N LYS A 562 -91.07 14.92 -30.37
CA LYS A 562 -92.50 15.23 -30.55
C LYS A 562 -93.16 14.28 -31.56
N PRO A 563 -94.45 13.98 -31.40
CA PRO A 563 -95.22 13.22 -32.37
C PRO A 563 -95.23 13.89 -33.74
N ILE A 564 -94.88 13.15 -34.79
CA ILE A 564 -94.93 13.60 -36.18
C ILE A 564 -96.04 12.84 -36.90
N CYS A 565 -96.98 13.55 -37.50
CA CYS A 565 -98.06 12.97 -38.30
C CYS A 565 -97.95 13.36 -39.77
N LEU A 566 -98.29 12.44 -40.67
CA LEU A 566 -98.21 12.63 -42.11
C LEU A 566 -99.53 12.28 -42.81
N PRO A 567 -100.01 13.14 -43.74
CA PRO A 567 -99.60 14.54 -43.97
C PRO A 567 -99.80 15.48 -42.77
N ASN A 568 -99.02 16.57 -42.72
CA ASN A 568 -99.11 17.59 -41.66
C ASN A 568 -100.21 18.65 -41.93
N ALA A 569 -100.84 18.61 -43.11
CA ALA A 569 -102.00 19.42 -43.45
C ALA A 569 -102.94 18.69 -44.42
N TYR A 570 -104.24 18.95 -44.31
CA TYR A 570 -105.26 18.40 -45.20
C TYR A 570 -106.24 19.50 -45.64
N THR A 571 -106.73 19.37 -46.88
CA THR A 571 -107.86 20.16 -47.39
C THR A 571 -109.00 19.20 -47.72
N LEU A 572 -110.14 19.40 -47.10
CA LEU A 572 -111.31 18.52 -47.18
C LEU A 572 -112.53 19.33 -47.59
N SER A 573 -113.49 18.70 -48.27
CA SER A 573 -114.78 19.30 -48.58
C SER A 573 -115.91 18.42 -48.08
N VAL A 574 -116.91 19.02 -47.41
CA VAL A 574 -118.02 18.30 -46.80
C VAL A 574 -119.35 18.90 -47.25
N PRO A 575 -120.29 18.11 -47.77
CA PRO A 575 -121.61 18.64 -48.10
C PRO A 575 -122.42 18.96 -46.82
N VAL A 576 -123.30 19.95 -46.89
CA VAL A 576 -124.10 20.43 -45.74
C VAL A 576 -125.04 19.35 -45.18
N ASP A 577 -125.47 18.42 -46.02
CA ASP A 577 -126.36 17.29 -45.69
C ASP A 577 -125.60 16.00 -45.35
N GLN A 578 -124.28 16.07 -45.13
CA GLN A 578 -123.46 14.92 -44.75
C GLN A 578 -124.02 14.26 -43.47
N ALA A 579 -124.20 12.94 -43.51
CA ALA A 579 -124.72 12.19 -42.37
C ALA A 579 -123.77 12.19 -41.17
N ILE A 580 -124.32 12.31 -39.97
CA ILE A 580 -123.58 12.23 -38.70
C ILE A 580 -122.90 10.85 -38.58
N GLY A 581 -121.69 10.80 -38.02
CA GLY A 581 -120.94 9.57 -37.82
C GLY A 581 -120.15 9.10 -39.04
N THR A 582 -120.18 9.85 -40.14
CA THR A 582 -119.41 9.52 -41.35
C THR A 582 -117.98 10.07 -41.28
N ASN A 583 -117.02 9.29 -41.78
CA ASN A 583 -115.64 9.73 -41.97
C ASN A 583 -115.57 10.69 -43.17
N ILE A 584 -115.09 11.91 -42.95
CA ILE A 584 -115.02 12.96 -43.96
C ILE A 584 -114.00 12.55 -45.02
N GLN A 585 -114.45 12.34 -46.26
CA GLN A 585 -113.61 11.98 -47.40
C GLN A 585 -112.60 10.83 -47.12
N ASN A 586 -112.99 9.83 -46.32
CA ASN A 586 -112.09 8.75 -45.88
C ASN A 586 -110.80 9.25 -45.22
N PHE A 587 -110.87 10.36 -44.49
CA PHE A 587 -109.72 10.94 -43.78
C PHE A 587 -109.05 9.91 -42.88
N LYS A 588 -107.72 9.89 -42.96
CA LYS A 588 -106.85 9.05 -42.15
C LYS A 588 -105.63 9.86 -41.75
N LEU A 589 -105.47 10.13 -40.46
CA LEU A 589 -104.27 10.71 -39.88
C LEU A 589 -103.43 9.59 -39.28
N THR A 590 -102.15 9.50 -39.66
CA THR A 590 -101.21 8.53 -39.10
C THR A 590 -100.04 9.26 -38.45
N CYS A 591 -99.70 8.91 -37.21
CA CYS A 591 -98.64 9.53 -36.42
C CYS A 591 -97.57 8.52 -36.03
N THR A 592 -96.34 9.02 -35.90
CA THR A 592 -95.16 8.28 -35.45
C THR A 592 -94.40 9.14 -34.46
N ASP A 593 -93.78 8.51 -33.48
CA ASP A 593 -92.84 9.12 -32.55
C ASP A 593 -91.46 8.49 -32.74
N ARG A 594 -90.40 9.26 -32.50
CA ARG A 594 -89.02 8.77 -32.60
C ARG A 594 -88.57 8.10 -31.31
N ASP A 595 -89.13 8.51 -30.17
CA ASP A 595 -89.02 7.78 -28.92
C ASP A 595 -89.57 6.35 -29.09
N SER A 596 -89.25 5.45 -28.16
CA SER A 596 -89.74 4.07 -28.19
C SER A 596 -91.26 4.01 -28.40
N SER A 597 -91.67 3.04 -29.24
CA SER A 597 -93.00 2.94 -29.86
C SER A 597 -94.12 3.37 -28.91
N PRO A 598 -94.89 4.41 -29.29
CA PRO A 598 -95.71 5.06 -28.30
C PRO A 598 -96.83 4.19 -27.73
N SER A 599 -97.00 4.23 -26.40
CA SER A 599 -98.03 3.44 -25.71
C SER A 599 -99.45 3.85 -26.15
N SER A 600 -99.63 5.12 -26.53
CA SER A 600 -100.83 5.65 -27.17
C SER A 600 -100.58 7.08 -27.67
N PHE A 601 -101.31 7.52 -28.71
CA PHE A 601 -101.46 8.93 -29.07
C PHE A 601 -102.84 9.44 -28.64
N THR A 602 -102.95 10.73 -28.35
CA THR A 602 -104.21 11.43 -28.11
C THR A 602 -104.38 12.58 -29.09
N TYR A 603 -105.56 12.70 -29.70
CA TYR A 603 -105.91 13.68 -30.71
C TYR A 603 -106.92 14.68 -30.17
N SER A 604 -106.61 15.97 -30.24
CA SER A 604 -107.50 17.03 -29.75
C SER A 604 -107.51 18.23 -30.69
N PHE A 605 -108.60 19.00 -30.68
CA PHE A 605 -108.67 20.26 -31.41
C PHE A 605 -108.27 21.39 -30.47
N ASN A 606 -107.23 22.13 -30.83
CA ASN A 606 -106.83 23.33 -30.10
C ASN A 606 -107.70 24.54 -30.49
N SER A 607 -108.02 24.69 -31.79
CA SER A 607 -108.79 25.83 -32.29
C SER A 607 -109.50 25.51 -33.60
N GLY A 608 -110.55 26.25 -33.92
CA GLY A 608 -111.23 26.25 -35.22
C GLY A 608 -112.42 25.31 -35.36
N ASN A 609 -112.63 24.36 -34.45
CA ASN A 609 -113.78 23.46 -34.43
C ASN A 609 -115.03 24.15 -33.86
N ILE A 610 -115.48 25.21 -34.52
CA ILE A 610 -116.66 25.99 -34.12
C ILE A 610 -117.88 25.07 -34.08
N ASN A 611 -118.74 25.24 -33.07
CA ASN A 611 -119.96 24.45 -32.85
C ASN A 611 -119.73 22.92 -32.66
N ASN A 612 -118.47 22.47 -32.53
CA ASN A 612 -118.06 21.07 -32.33
C ASN A 612 -118.55 20.10 -33.42
N HIS A 613 -118.56 20.54 -34.69
CA HIS A 613 -118.98 19.68 -35.81
C HIS A 613 -118.07 18.50 -36.05
N PHE A 614 -116.79 18.57 -35.69
CA PHE A 614 -115.81 17.54 -35.98
C PHE A 614 -115.35 16.83 -34.73
N THR A 615 -115.16 15.51 -34.81
CA THR A 615 -114.51 14.71 -33.78
C THR A 615 -113.52 13.72 -34.40
N PHE A 616 -112.54 13.27 -33.63
CA PHE A 616 -111.68 12.16 -34.02
C PHE A 616 -112.27 10.84 -33.53
N SER A 617 -112.15 9.78 -34.34
CA SER A 617 -112.59 8.45 -33.94
C SER A 617 -111.54 7.42 -34.38
N PRO A 618 -110.83 6.76 -33.44
CA PRO A 618 -110.82 7.04 -31.98
C PRO A 618 -110.08 8.34 -31.63
N THR A 619 -110.42 8.98 -30.51
CA THR A 619 -109.74 10.19 -30.00
C THR A 619 -108.41 9.90 -29.30
N ALA A 620 -108.18 8.66 -28.87
CA ALA A 620 -106.94 8.23 -28.22
C ALA A 620 -106.71 6.71 -28.39
N GLY A 621 -105.51 6.24 -28.07
CA GLY A 621 -105.20 4.80 -27.96
C GLY A 621 -104.76 4.13 -29.26
N THR A 622 -104.63 4.88 -30.35
CA THR A 622 -104.14 4.39 -31.64
C THR A 622 -103.24 5.42 -32.31
N ASN A 623 -102.38 4.98 -33.22
CA ASN A 623 -101.57 5.86 -34.08
C ASN A 623 -102.29 6.28 -35.37
N ILE A 624 -103.51 5.79 -35.58
CA ILE A 624 -104.37 6.06 -36.74
C ILE A 624 -105.72 6.56 -36.24
N THR A 625 -106.16 7.72 -36.72
CA THR A 625 -107.51 8.26 -36.43
C THR A 625 -108.22 8.77 -37.69
N SER A 626 -109.55 8.77 -37.64
CA SER A 626 -110.43 9.29 -38.68
C SER A 626 -111.18 10.54 -38.20
N LEU A 627 -111.45 11.46 -39.12
CA LEU A 627 -112.16 12.71 -38.83
C LEU A 627 -113.64 12.50 -39.15
N VAL A 628 -114.47 12.51 -38.12
CA VAL A 628 -115.88 12.17 -38.19
C VAL A 628 -116.73 13.41 -37.96
N LEU A 629 -117.82 13.54 -38.72
CA LEU A 629 -118.83 14.56 -38.47
C LEU A 629 -119.64 14.18 -37.22
N ALA A 630 -119.50 14.95 -36.14
CA ALA A 630 -120.12 14.73 -34.85
C ALA A 630 -121.52 15.37 -34.74
N THR A 631 -121.70 16.56 -35.30
CA THR A 631 -122.99 17.27 -35.30
C THR A 631 -123.37 17.76 -36.70
N PRO A 632 -124.66 17.74 -37.07
CA PRO A 632 -125.10 18.16 -38.39
C PRO A 632 -124.92 19.67 -38.56
N PHE A 633 -124.76 20.14 -39.79
CA PHE A 633 -124.74 21.56 -40.11
C PHE A 633 -126.17 22.13 -40.18
N ASP A 634 -126.36 23.33 -39.65
CA ASP A 634 -127.63 24.08 -39.60
C ASP A 634 -127.43 25.53 -40.05
N TYR A 635 -127.22 25.71 -41.36
CA TYR A 635 -127.14 27.03 -41.98
C TYR A 635 -128.53 27.67 -42.20
N SER A 636 -129.59 26.86 -42.39
CA SER A 636 -130.95 27.35 -42.63
C SER A 636 -131.61 27.88 -41.36
N GLY A 637 -131.30 27.31 -40.18
CA GLY A 637 -131.70 27.80 -38.86
C GLY A 637 -130.80 28.90 -38.29
N GLY A 638 -129.72 29.27 -38.99
CA GLY A 638 -128.81 30.36 -38.62
C GLY A 638 -127.79 30.02 -37.53
N ARG A 639 -127.69 28.75 -37.11
CA ARG A 639 -126.69 28.28 -36.13
C ARG A 639 -125.27 28.31 -36.71
N ASP A 640 -125.15 27.96 -37.99
CA ASP A 640 -123.88 27.94 -38.70
C ASP A 640 -123.75 29.11 -39.67
N THR A 641 -122.68 29.89 -39.50
CA THR A 641 -122.32 31.02 -40.37
C THR A 641 -120.97 30.83 -41.07
N THR A 642 -120.18 29.84 -40.63
CA THR A 642 -118.82 29.59 -41.10
C THR A 642 -118.81 28.47 -42.14
N TRP A 643 -118.52 28.82 -43.39
CA TRP A 643 -118.40 27.84 -44.47
C TRP A 643 -117.01 27.20 -44.58
N ASN A 644 -115.97 27.88 -44.07
CA ASN A 644 -114.58 27.41 -44.12
C ASN A 644 -114.03 27.25 -42.69
N TYR A 645 -113.74 26.02 -42.29
CA TYR A 645 -113.16 25.69 -40.99
C TYR A 645 -111.65 25.53 -41.13
N ASN A 646 -110.89 26.20 -40.28
CA ASN A 646 -109.44 26.02 -40.15
C ASN A 646 -109.13 25.42 -38.78
N LEU A 647 -109.05 24.10 -38.72
CA LEU A 647 -108.83 23.35 -37.49
C LEU A 647 -107.34 23.19 -37.22
N ARG A 648 -106.92 23.49 -35.99
CA ARG A 648 -105.57 23.12 -35.50
C ARG A 648 -105.70 21.93 -34.56
N VAL A 649 -105.08 20.82 -34.94
CA VAL A 649 -105.10 19.55 -34.22
C VAL A 649 -103.81 19.42 -33.43
N TYR A 650 -103.91 19.08 -32.15
CA TYR A 650 -102.80 18.71 -31.28
C TYR A 650 -102.76 17.20 -31.11
N ILE A 651 -101.54 16.66 -31.19
CA ILE A 651 -101.24 15.25 -31.00
C ILE A 651 -100.23 15.16 -29.87
N THR A 652 -100.61 14.49 -28.80
CA THR A 652 -99.72 14.21 -27.66
C THR A 652 -99.47 12.71 -27.58
N ASP A 653 -98.22 12.30 -27.45
CA ASP A 653 -97.86 10.95 -27.03
C ASP A 653 -98.22 10.75 -25.54
N GLY A 654 -98.37 9.48 -25.16
CA GLY A 654 -98.45 9.05 -23.76
C GLY A 654 -97.17 8.35 -23.31
N ASN A 655 -96.02 8.75 -23.85
CA ASN A 655 -94.78 7.99 -23.72
C ASN A 655 -94.05 8.26 -22.41
N LEU A 656 -93.48 7.17 -21.86
CA LEU A 656 -92.51 7.22 -20.76
C LEU A 656 -92.97 8.04 -19.56
N VAL A 657 -94.27 7.98 -19.21
CA VAL A 657 -94.86 8.67 -18.05
C VAL A 657 -94.98 7.73 -16.85
N PRO A 658 -94.14 7.84 -15.81
CA PRO A 658 -94.43 7.27 -14.50
C PRO A 658 -95.54 8.09 -13.83
N PRO A 659 -96.51 7.45 -13.13
CA PRO A 659 -97.57 8.17 -12.44
C PRO A 659 -96.97 9.11 -11.36
N GLY A 660 -97.09 10.43 -11.58
CA GLY A 660 -96.69 11.47 -10.61
C GLY A 660 -95.52 12.38 -11.01
N SER A 661 -94.98 12.27 -12.22
CA SER A 661 -93.85 13.08 -12.70
C SER A 661 -94.32 14.38 -13.37
N VAL A 662 -93.54 15.48 -13.25
CA VAL A 662 -93.76 16.70 -14.05
C VAL A 662 -93.37 16.37 -15.50
N THR A 663 -94.36 16.05 -16.31
CA THR A 663 -94.21 15.54 -17.67
C THR A 663 -93.75 16.64 -18.64
N VAL A 664 -92.71 16.35 -19.40
CA VAL A 664 -92.50 17.00 -20.70
C VAL A 664 -93.46 16.30 -21.67
N ILE A 665 -94.65 16.86 -21.84
CA ILE A 665 -95.59 16.40 -22.87
C ILE A 665 -95.17 17.08 -24.16
N GLN A 666 -94.61 16.30 -25.09
CA GLN A 666 -94.32 16.82 -26.41
C GLN A 666 -95.60 16.84 -27.24
N THR A 667 -95.79 17.91 -28.02
CA THR A 667 -97.05 18.14 -28.76
C THR A 667 -96.76 18.35 -30.24
N GLY A 668 -97.20 17.40 -31.06
CA GLY A 668 -97.27 17.52 -32.51
C GLY A 668 -98.49 18.33 -32.96
N THR A 669 -98.42 18.93 -34.16
CA THR A 669 -99.53 19.75 -34.70
C THR A 669 -99.85 19.42 -36.16
N VAL A 670 -101.14 19.33 -36.49
CA VAL A 670 -101.66 19.13 -37.86
C VAL A 670 -102.74 20.17 -38.15
N SER A 671 -102.80 20.68 -39.40
CA SER A 671 -103.81 21.67 -39.81
C SER A 671 -104.84 21.06 -40.76
N LEU A 672 -106.13 21.28 -40.51
CA LEU A 672 -107.22 20.80 -41.38
C LEU A 672 -108.03 21.98 -41.91
N TYR A 673 -108.12 22.10 -43.22
CA TYR A 673 -108.93 23.10 -43.91
C TYR A 673 -110.18 22.43 -44.47
N ILE A 674 -111.35 22.73 -43.94
CA ILE A 674 -112.60 22.06 -44.32
C ILE A 674 -113.56 23.08 -44.93
N ASN A 675 -113.91 22.90 -46.20
CA ASN A 675 -114.89 23.71 -46.89
C ASN A 675 -116.26 22.99 -46.92
N VAL A 676 -117.27 23.61 -46.34
CA VAL A 676 -118.65 23.10 -46.37
C VAL A 676 -119.36 23.64 -47.61
N TYR A 677 -120.16 22.82 -48.29
CA TYR A 677 -120.88 23.24 -49.51
C TYR A 677 -122.28 22.66 -49.59
N ILE A 678 -123.17 23.29 -50.38
CA ILE A 678 -124.54 22.79 -50.59
C ILE A 678 -124.56 21.87 -51.83
N PRO A 679 -124.99 20.60 -51.73
CA PRO A 679 -125.13 19.72 -52.89
C PRO A 679 -126.14 20.28 -53.91
N GLY A 680 -125.83 20.18 -55.20
CA GLY A 680 -126.77 20.51 -56.27
C GLY A 680 -126.87 22.00 -56.64
N LEU A 681 -126.22 22.91 -55.91
CA LEU A 681 -125.88 24.25 -56.42
C LEU A 681 -124.51 24.17 -57.12
N THR A 682 -124.52 24.09 -58.45
CA THR A 682 -123.31 24.29 -59.27
C THR A 682 -122.91 25.76 -59.21
N THR A 683 -122.22 26.16 -58.14
CA THR A 683 -121.35 27.33 -58.18
C THR A 683 -120.09 26.94 -58.91
N THR A 684 -120.03 27.25 -60.21
CA THR A 684 -118.79 27.41 -60.98
C THR A 684 -117.97 28.50 -60.32
N ILE A 685 -117.17 28.12 -59.33
CA ILE A 685 -116.07 28.95 -58.83
C ILE A 685 -114.89 28.59 -59.72
N THR A 686 -114.49 29.53 -60.56
CA THR A 686 -113.16 29.56 -61.18
C THR A 686 -112.11 29.56 -60.09
N THR A 687 -111.71 28.37 -59.63
CA THR A 687 -110.45 28.20 -58.90
C THR A 687 -109.33 28.27 -59.94
N THR A 688 -108.75 29.46 -60.08
CA THR A 688 -107.38 29.57 -60.57
C THR A 688 -106.52 28.64 -59.76
N THR A 689 -105.90 27.68 -60.44
CA THR A 689 -104.83 26.83 -59.92
C THR A 689 -103.80 27.69 -59.19
N PRO A 690 -103.57 27.53 -57.87
CA PRO A 690 -102.31 27.95 -57.31
C PRO A 690 -101.25 26.98 -57.82
N GLU A 691 -100.46 27.46 -58.77
CA GLU A 691 -99.16 26.91 -59.11
C GLU A 691 -98.32 26.90 -57.83
N VAL A 692 -98.08 25.70 -57.29
CA VAL A 692 -97.13 25.52 -56.19
C VAL A 692 -95.73 25.75 -56.78
N ILE A 693 -95.29 27.01 -56.75
CA ILE A 693 -93.89 27.36 -56.95
C ILE A 693 -93.15 26.86 -55.70
N TYR A 694 -92.45 25.74 -55.84
CA TYR A 694 -91.38 25.41 -54.91
C TYR A 694 -90.26 26.44 -55.12
N ASN A 695 -90.32 27.54 -54.38
CA ASN A 695 -89.13 28.36 -54.20
C ASN A 695 -88.29 27.65 -53.13
N ILE A 696 -87.49 26.67 -53.57
CA ILE A 696 -86.42 26.12 -52.74
C ILE A 696 -85.38 27.23 -52.61
N ALA A 697 -85.61 28.13 -51.66
CA ALA A 697 -84.55 28.94 -51.13
C ALA A 697 -83.64 28.00 -50.34
N ASN A 698 -82.63 27.43 -51.02
CA ASN A 698 -81.46 26.90 -50.34
C ASN A 698 -80.75 28.09 -49.68
N LYS A 699 -81.26 28.54 -48.53
CA LYS A 699 -80.44 29.26 -47.57
C LYS A 699 -79.46 28.22 -47.03
N ASN A 700 -78.28 28.17 -47.64
CA ASN A 700 -77.10 27.79 -46.89
C ASN A 700 -76.96 28.83 -45.78
N THR A 701 -77.51 28.52 -44.61
CA THR A 701 -77.17 29.21 -43.37
C THR A 701 -75.73 28.86 -43.06
N TYR A 702 -74.80 29.60 -43.64
CA TYR A 702 -73.52 29.81 -42.98
C TYR A 702 -73.84 30.57 -41.69
N SER A 703 -73.56 29.90 -40.56
CA SER A 703 -73.56 30.52 -39.25
C SER A 703 -72.78 31.83 -39.31
N ALA A 704 -73.38 32.92 -38.79
CA ALA A 704 -72.81 34.27 -38.77
C ALA A 704 -71.54 34.41 -37.88
N VAL A 705 -70.89 33.30 -37.56
CA VAL A 705 -69.75 33.23 -36.64
C VAL A 705 -68.44 32.89 -37.38
N ALA A 706 -68.46 32.55 -38.67
CA ALA A 706 -67.27 32.07 -39.38
C ALA A 706 -66.34 33.15 -39.99
N TRP A 707 -66.54 34.44 -39.72
CA TRP A 707 -65.70 35.51 -40.28
C TRP A 707 -64.24 35.51 -39.77
N TYR A 708 -63.96 34.86 -38.64
CA TYR A 708 -62.62 34.78 -38.06
C TYR A 708 -61.83 33.55 -38.53
N ILE A 709 -62.45 32.58 -39.21
CA ILE A 709 -61.77 31.35 -39.64
C ILE A 709 -60.58 31.66 -40.58
N PRO A 710 -60.69 32.56 -41.58
CA PRO A 710 -59.53 32.96 -42.37
C PRO A 710 -58.46 33.67 -41.52
N PHE A 711 -58.87 34.43 -40.50
CA PHE A 711 -57.96 35.16 -39.61
C PHE A 711 -57.19 34.25 -38.65
N VAL A 712 -57.85 33.22 -38.10
CA VAL A 712 -57.21 32.23 -37.21
C VAL A 712 -56.28 31.31 -38.00
N ILE A 713 -56.66 30.91 -39.22
CA ILE A 713 -55.77 30.11 -40.09
C ILE A 713 -54.54 30.93 -40.48
N THR A 714 -54.71 32.20 -40.87
CA THR A 714 -53.57 33.07 -41.24
C THR A 714 -52.68 33.41 -40.04
N LEU A 715 -53.24 33.69 -38.87
CA LEU A 715 -52.48 33.90 -37.64
C LEU A 715 -51.76 32.62 -37.20
N GLY A 716 -52.42 31.45 -37.30
CA GLY A 716 -51.82 30.14 -37.04
C GLY A 716 -50.65 29.83 -37.97
N CYS A 717 -50.79 30.12 -39.27
CA CYS A 717 -49.71 29.98 -40.25
C CYS A 717 -48.53 30.92 -39.96
N LEU A 718 -48.79 32.18 -39.54
CA LEU A 718 -47.75 33.13 -39.15
C LEU A 718 -47.00 32.70 -37.89
N LEU A 719 -47.69 32.18 -36.88
CA LEU A 719 -47.08 31.66 -35.67
C LEU A 719 -46.25 30.40 -35.95
N LEU A 720 -46.73 29.50 -36.81
CA LEU A 720 -45.98 28.31 -37.25
C LEU A 720 -44.71 28.69 -38.02
N LEU A 721 -44.78 29.69 -38.90
CA LEU A 721 -43.61 30.23 -39.60
C LEU A 721 -42.62 30.88 -38.62
N GLY A 722 -43.10 31.62 -37.63
CA GLY A 722 -42.27 32.20 -36.57
C GLY A 722 -41.59 31.13 -35.71
N PHE A 723 -42.32 30.07 -35.35
CA PHE A 723 -41.79 28.94 -34.59
C PHE A 723 -40.75 28.14 -35.39
N LEU A 724 -40.99 27.93 -36.69
CA LEU A 724 -40.04 27.30 -37.60
C LEU A 724 -38.77 28.14 -37.78
N GLY A 725 -38.92 29.47 -37.86
CA GLY A 725 -37.80 30.43 -37.87
C GLY A 725 -36.99 30.41 -36.56
N TYR A 726 -37.66 30.27 -35.42
CA TYR A 726 -37.01 30.17 -34.11
C TYR A 726 -36.25 28.84 -33.93
N LEU A 727 -36.84 27.72 -34.38
CA LEU A 727 -36.19 26.41 -34.38
C LEU A 727 -34.97 26.40 -35.30
N THR A 728 -35.05 27.01 -36.48
CA THR A 728 -33.88 27.15 -37.39
C THR A 728 -32.80 28.05 -36.80
N TYR A 729 -33.17 29.13 -36.10
CA TYR A 729 -32.21 29.96 -35.35
C TYR A 729 -31.49 29.16 -34.24
N LEU A 730 -32.23 28.35 -33.46
CA LEU A 730 -31.64 27.47 -32.44
C LEU A 730 -30.70 26.42 -33.06
N LEU A 731 -31.08 25.85 -34.21
CA LEU A 731 -30.25 24.88 -34.93
C LEU A 731 -28.92 25.51 -35.41
N ILE A 732 -28.97 26.72 -35.97
CA ILE A 732 -27.77 27.47 -36.39
C ILE A 732 -26.88 27.82 -35.20
N LYS A 733 -27.49 28.14 -34.04
CA LYS A 733 -26.76 28.43 -32.80
C LYS A 733 -26.08 27.19 -32.22
N HIS A 734 -26.70 26.02 -32.33
CA HIS A 734 -26.16 24.76 -31.83
C HIS A 734 -25.05 24.18 -32.74
N CYS A 735 -25.09 24.44 -34.04
CA CYS A 735 -24.07 23.97 -34.99
C CYS A 735 -22.76 24.80 -34.98
N ARG A 736 -22.68 25.94 -34.30
CA ARG A 736 -21.46 26.78 -34.24
C ARG A 736 -20.44 26.36 -33.18
N CYS A 737 -20.67 25.30 -32.40
CA CYS A 737 -19.74 24.80 -31.39
C CYS A 737 -19.11 23.45 -31.78
N ARG A 738 -18.41 23.40 -32.92
CA ARG A 738 -17.33 22.39 -33.15
C ARG A 738 -16.27 22.99 -34.08
N THR A 739 -15.39 23.81 -33.52
CA THR A 739 -14.06 24.08 -34.11
C THR A 739 -13.05 23.12 -33.50
N ALA A 740 -12.46 22.28 -34.35
CA ALA A 740 -11.32 21.42 -34.05
C ALA A 740 -10.05 22.25 -33.74
N PRO A 741 -9.00 21.67 -33.09
CA PRO A 741 -7.85 22.41 -32.59
C PRO A 741 -6.91 22.85 -33.71
N LYS A 742 -6.33 24.06 -33.58
CA LYS A 742 -5.20 24.54 -34.38
C LYS A 742 -3.89 23.88 -33.90
N PRO A 743 -2.95 23.56 -34.80
CA PRO A 743 -1.59 23.19 -34.43
C PRO A 743 -0.73 24.43 -34.18
N ASP A 744 0.04 24.42 -33.08
CA ASP A 744 1.04 25.43 -32.77
C ASP A 744 2.20 25.37 -33.76
N LYS A 745 2.45 26.50 -34.41
CA LYS A 745 3.74 26.89 -34.98
C LYS A 745 3.93 28.37 -34.72
N GLU A 746 4.95 28.72 -33.96
CA GLU A 746 5.61 30.02 -34.05
C GLU A 746 7.04 29.93 -33.47
N PRO A 747 7.94 30.89 -33.78
CA PRO A 747 9.10 30.61 -34.61
C PRO A 747 10.44 31.03 -33.99
N LEU A 748 11.50 30.77 -34.76
CA LEU A 748 12.86 31.28 -34.64
C LEU A 748 12.94 32.75 -34.18
N LYS A 749 13.82 32.99 -33.20
CA LYS A 749 14.51 34.27 -32.98
C LYS A 749 15.98 34.07 -33.32
N GLU A 750 16.50 34.98 -34.14
CA GLU A 750 17.92 35.18 -34.44
C GLU A 750 18.61 36.06 -33.38
N GLU A 751 19.88 35.74 -33.16
CA GLU A 751 21.05 36.56 -32.75
C GLU A 751 21.09 37.25 -31.37
N SER A 752 21.88 36.68 -30.45
CA SER A 752 23.25 37.14 -30.08
C SER A 752 23.97 36.12 -29.21
#